data_AF-A0A146FNN0-F1
#
_entry.id   AF-A0A146FNN0-F1
#
_cell.length_a   1.000
_cell.length_b   1.000
_cell.length_c   1.000
_cell.angle_alpha   90.00
_cell.angle_beta   90.00
_cell.angle_gamma   90.00
#
_symmetry.space_group_name_H-M   'P 1'
#
loop_
_entity.id
_entity.type
_entity.pdbx_description
1 polymer ?
#
loop_
_entity_poly.entity_id
_entity_poly.type
_entity_poly.pdbx_seq_one_letter_code
_entity_poly.pdbx_strand_id
1 'polypeptide(L)'
;MEGADIVESPRKRLKTDNTPITDDAALPSSNEAIAPSDAAKLSAEEARELEVGITEFVSGDNEGFYGILKKRYTDFLVNEIVPSGEVLHLHNIPTPEAEQEKAKPAETPTPKPAENDQQEKPEDSAEKDAAPSAENTPEFQIPEEDMTLLESLFGEESTKKIVSLNKRAVLNPKSKPSDLPKIPTLVVDDRDLRIKMHQAIRRIFKSQLESQTDGEGMMVISAAPNRNNRSAQGGRNNARPRVPVNWDELGGPYLHFTLYKENKDTMEVLSFISRQLKINTKNFQFAGTKDRRGVTVQRACAHRLHAERLAKINPTLRNAALGDFEHCKHGLDLGDLNGNEFVISLRECDIPGVDFSDREAAIAKAKDVVGTALRNLRERGYFNYFGLQRFGTFATRTDTVGVKMLQGDFKGACDAILQYSPHALAAAQEGENSTAMVSSDDKARAEAIHIFETTGNANKALEKLPRKFAAESTVMRQLSRAQNDYLGALQAIPRNLRLMYVHAYQSLVWNFAAGERWRLYGDKVVEGDLVLVHEHSDKDDAGAAAAAGEVDADGEVIITPQAGDSAYVSEGITRARALTAEEAASGKYSIFDVVLTQPGYDVLYPANKMTDFYKQFMGSAQGGGLDPFDMRRKWREVSLTGSYRKLLNRPGPDFSFDVHVYSQDDEQFVQTDLEKLQGKKTETEASGEATPSSNAQEKLAIVLKFQLGSSQYATMALRELSKGKVKAYQPDFGKGR
;
A
#
# COMPACT_ATOMS: atom_id res chain seq x y z
N MET A 1 0.47 49.45 45.86
CA MET A 1 0.85 49.36 44.44
C MET A 1 2.29 48.83 44.43
N GLU A 2 2.52 47.56 44.74
CA GLU A 2 2.24 46.34 43.95
C GLU A 2 2.94 46.39 42.57
N GLY A 3 3.74 45.39 42.16
CA GLY A 3 3.68 43.98 42.52
C GLY A 3 5.01 43.23 42.63
N ALA A 4 4.92 42.20 43.50
CA ALA A 4 5.69 40.98 43.71
C ALA A 4 6.06 40.22 42.42
N ASP A 5 7.27 39.68 42.27
CA ASP A 5 7.87 38.44 42.85
C ASP A 5 7.28 37.12 42.32
N ILE A 6 8.10 36.40 41.53
CA ILE A 6 8.20 34.92 41.43
C ILE A 6 9.66 34.63 40.96
N VAL A 7 10.65 34.56 41.86
CA VAL A 7 11.18 33.37 42.57
C VAL A 7 11.47 32.16 41.66
N GLU A 8 12.70 32.09 41.18
CA GLU A 8 13.34 30.90 40.62
C GLU A 8 14.11 30.18 41.76
N SER A 9 13.74 28.93 42.06
CA SER A 9 14.32 28.16 43.18
C SER A 9 15.39 27.17 42.68
N PRO A 10 16.48 26.93 43.44
CA PRO A 10 17.75 26.50 42.88
C PRO A 10 17.99 24.98 42.85
N ARG A 11 18.73 24.56 41.81
CA ARG A 11 19.31 23.23 41.61
C ARG A 11 20.13 22.80 42.83
N LYS A 12 19.69 21.73 43.49
CA LYS A 12 20.38 21.11 44.62
C LYS A 12 21.57 20.27 44.09
N ARG A 13 22.75 20.88 44.04
CA ARG A 13 24.04 20.17 43.97
C ARG A 13 24.35 19.63 45.37
N LEU A 14 24.47 18.32 45.50
CA LEU A 14 25.24 17.70 46.57
C LEU A 14 26.67 17.46 46.06
N LYS A 15 27.64 17.83 46.89
CA LYS A 15 29.09 17.78 46.66
C LYS A 15 29.69 16.93 47.79
N THR A 16 30.91 16.44 47.57
CA THR A 16 31.85 15.75 48.50
C THR A 16 31.66 14.22 48.54
N ASP A 17 32.66 13.34 48.39
CA ASP A 17 34.12 13.48 48.56
C ASP A 17 34.95 12.60 47.62
N ASN A 18 36.14 13.10 47.30
CA ASN A 18 37.26 12.37 46.70
C ASN A 18 38.03 11.67 47.82
N THR A 19 38.06 10.33 47.80
CA THR A 19 39.11 9.56 48.49
C THR A 19 39.48 8.36 47.60
N PRO A 20 40.78 8.11 47.31
CA PRO A 20 41.19 7.02 46.45
C PRO A 20 41.21 5.73 47.25
N ILE A 21 40.47 4.73 46.80
CA ILE A 21 40.66 3.34 47.25
C ILE A 21 41.05 2.55 46.00
N THR A 22 42.35 2.29 45.93
CA THR A 22 42.93 1.19 45.17
C THR A 22 42.39 -0.11 45.75
N ASP A 23 41.60 -0.85 44.98
CA ASP A 23 41.65 -2.31 44.99
C ASP A 23 41.12 -2.84 43.65
N ASP A 24 42.01 -3.59 43.00
CA ASP A 24 41.81 -4.33 41.76
C ASP A 24 40.63 -5.30 41.90
N ALA A 25 39.58 -5.09 41.12
CA ALA A 25 38.62 -6.13 40.77
C ALA A 25 38.20 -5.91 39.31
N ALA A 26 38.99 -6.50 38.42
CA ALA A 26 38.77 -6.50 36.98
C ALA A 26 37.35 -6.98 36.63
N LEU A 27 36.56 -6.09 36.03
CA LEU A 27 35.43 -6.48 35.19
C LEU A 27 35.97 -7.34 34.03
N PRO A 28 35.39 -8.52 33.73
CA PRO A 28 35.84 -9.30 32.60
C PRO A 28 35.54 -8.53 31.33
N SER A 29 36.60 -8.21 30.59
CA SER A 29 36.52 -7.83 29.18
C SER A 29 35.73 -8.92 28.45
N SER A 30 34.49 -8.64 28.05
CA SER A 30 33.76 -9.47 27.09
C SER A 30 34.33 -9.22 25.69
N ASN A 31 35.58 -9.65 25.54
CA ASN A 31 36.18 -10.01 24.28
C ASN A 31 36.46 -11.50 24.42
N GLU A 32 35.38 -12.31 24.49
CA GLU A 32 35.49 -13.69 24.02
C GLU A 32 35.67 -13.59 22.51
N ALA A 33 36.93 -13.39 22.13
CA ALA A 33 37.40 -13.74 20.81
C ALA A 33 37.03 -15.21 20.62
N ILE A 34 36.03 -15.44 19.77
CA ILE A 34 35.78 -16.72 19.14
C ILE A 34 37.15 -17.23 18.69
N ALA A 35 37.52 -18.43 19.16
CA ALA A 35 38.75 -19.08 18.72
C ALA A 35 38.78 -19.04 17.18
N PRO A 36 39.93 -18.75 16.54
CA PRO A 36 40.03 -18.50 15.11
C PRO A 36 39.63 -19.70 14.22
N SER A 37 39.18 -20.82 14.82
CA SER A 37 38.59 -21.98 14.14
C SER A 37 37.09 -21.89 13.88
N ASP A 38 36.31 -21.09 14.62
CA ASP A 38 34.83 -21.09 14.52
C ASP A 38 34.27 -19.93 13.68
N ALA A 39 35.03 -18.86 13.49
CA ALA A 39 34.66 -17.77 12.57
C ALA A 39 34.67 -18.18 11.08
N ALA A 40 35.23 -19.35 10.75
CA ALA A 40 35.42 -19.83 9.39
C ALA A 40 34.19 -20.55 8.78
N LYS A 41 33.06 -20.66 9.51
CA LYS A 41 31.86 -21.42 9.07
C LYS A 41 30.54 -20.65 9.09
N LEU A 42 30.55 -19.35 9.39
CA LEU A 42 29.33 -18.53 9.34
C LEU A 42 28.98 -18.23 7.87
N SER A 43 27.73 -18.48 7.49
CA SER A 43 27.22 -18.07 6.19
C SER A 43 27.14 -16.54 6.10
N ALA A 44 27.22 -16.00 4.89
CA ALA A 44 27.17 -14.55 4.68
C ALA A 44 25.84 -13.91 5.15
N GLU A 45 24.75 -14.68 5.20
CA GLU A 45 23.47 -14.21 5.72
C GLU A 45 23.47 -14.15 7.25
N GLU A 46 24.00 -15.18 7.93
CA GLU A 46 24.16 -15.16 9.41
C GLU A 46 25.06 -14.01 9.86
N ALA A 47 26.16 -13.74 9.15
CA ALA A 47 27.02 -12.59 9.45
C ALA A 47 26.22 -11.26 9.38
N ARG A 48 25.37 -11.10 8.36
CA ARG A 48 24.52 -9.90 8.22
C ARG A 48 23.46 -9.81 9.32
N GLU A 49 22.87 -10.94 9.73
CA GLU A 49 21.92 -11.00 10.84
C GLU A 49 22.57 -10.54 12.16
N LEU A 50 23.80 -11.01 12.43
CA LEU A 50 24.56 -10.60 13.62
C LEU A 50 24.83 -9.09 13.63
N GLU A 51 25.17 -8.50 12.49
CA GLU A 51 25.42 -7.05 12.39
C GLU A 51 24.17 -6.20 12.71
N VAL A 52 22.96 -6.74 12.53
CA VAL A 52 21.69 -6.06 12.83
C VAL A 52 21.04 -6.52 14.13
N GLY A 53 21.75 -7.31 14.95
CA GLY A 53 21.28 -7.76 16.27
C GLY A 53 20.31 -8.94 16.24
N ILE A 54 20.16 -9.63 15.11
CA ILE A 54 19.35 -10.85 14.99
C ILE A 54 20.23 -12.03 15.41
N THR A 55 20.15 -12.40 16.68
CA THR A 55 21.09 -13.33 17.32
C THR A 55 20.35 -14.54 17.90
N GLU A 56 19.45 -14.29 18.85
CA GLU A 56 18.82 -15.31 19.68
C GLU A 56 17.74 -16.13 18.95
N PHE A 57 17.43 -17.30 19.52
CA PHE A 57 16.31 -18.17 19.17
C PHE A 57 15.49 -18.51 20.41
N VAL A 58 14.17 -18.60 20.28
CA VAL A 58 13.30 -18.94 21.41
C VAL A 58 13.42 -20.41 21.77
N SER A 59 13.39 -21.30 20.77
CA SER A 59 13.44 -22.76 20.94
C SER A 59 14.80 -23.32 20.55
N GLY A 60 15.89 -22.83 21.16
CA GLY A 60 17.28 -23.15 20.79
C GLY A 60 17.63 -24.65 20.72
N ASP A 61 16.80 -25.49 21.34
CA ASP A 61 16.87 -26.95 21.39
C ASP A 61 16.39 -27.66 20.10
N ASN A 62 15.69 -26.99 19.18
CA ASN A 62 15.27 -27.63 17.93
C ASN A 62 16.49 -27.88 17.00
N GLU A 63 16.56 -29.06 16.38
CA GLU A 63 17.65 -29.44 15.46
C GLU A 63 17.74 -28.52 14.22
N GLY A 64 16.61 -27.94 13.79
CA GLY A 64 16.48 -27.15 12.58
C GLY A 64 16.70 -27.97 11.31
N PHE A 65 16.30 -27.44 10.17
CA PHE A 65 16.47 -28.11 8.88
C PHE A 65 16.75 -27.10 7.78
N TYR A 66 17.47 -27.56 6.75
CA TYR A 66 17.79 -26.75 5.58
C TYR A 66 16.63 -26.75 4.60
N GLY A 67 16.48 -25.66 3.85
CA GLY A 67 15.54 -25.56 2.74
C GLY A 67 15.77 -24.30 1.92
N ILE A 68 15.36 -24.34 0.66
CA ILE A 68 15.45 -23.23 -0.27
C ILE A 68 14.10 -22.53 -0.34
N LEU A 69 14.08 -21.27 0.09
CA LEU A 69 12.93 -20.38 0.06
C LEU A 69 12.83 -19.64 -1.28
N LYS A 70 11.61 -19.49 -1.81
CA LYS A 70 11.32 -18.68 -3.02
C LYS A 70 12.09 -19.14 -4.27
N LYS A 71 12.41 -20.43 -4.42
CA LYS A 71 13.02 -20.97 -5.66
C LYS A 71 12.16 -20.58 -6.87
N ARG A 72 10.84 -20.82 -6.77
CA ARG A 72 9.82 -20.21 -7.63
C ARG A 72 9.04 -19.14 -6.87
N TYR A 73 8.45 -18.18 -7.58
CA TYR A 73 7.55 -17.20 -6.93
C TYR A 73 6.21 -17.85 -6.52
N THR A 74 5.81 -18.94 -7.17
CA THR A 74 4.64 -19.76 -6.80
C THR A 74 4.89 -20.64 -5.57
N ASP A 75 6.11 -20.68 -5.03
CA ASP A 75 6.41 -21.34 -3.75
C ASP A 75 6.13 -20.44 -2.54
N PHE A 76 5.72 -19.19 -2.76
CA PHE A 76 5.51 -18.20 -1.70
C PHE A 76 4.18 -17.48 -1.93
N LEU A 77 3.13 -17.99 -1.31
CA LEU A 77 1.78 -17.46 -1.38
C LEU A 77 1.48 -16.63 -0.13
N VAL A 78 0.87 -15.46 -0.32
CA VAL A 78 0.47 -14.55 0.76
C VAL A 78 -0.96 -14.10 0.54
N ASN A 79 -1.85 -14.43 1.47
CA ASN A 79 -3.24 -14.01 1.44
C ASN A 79 -3.50 -13.05 2.60
N GLU A 80 -3.99 -11.85 2.31
CA GLU A 80 -4.30 -10.87 3.35
C GLU A 80 -5.47 -11.34 4.23
N ILE A 81 -5.36 -11.08 5.54
CA ILE A 81 -6.44 -11.32 6.50
C ILE A 81 -7.12 -9.98 6.76
N VAL A 82 -8.37 -9.85 6.33
CA VAL A 82 -9.16 -8.62 6.51
C VAL A 82 -9.57 -8.45 7.99
N PRO A 83 -10.01 -7.24 8.42
CA PRO A 83 -10.40 -6.99 9.81
C PRO A 83 -11.49 -7.92 10.37
N SER A 84 -12.31 -8.55 9.51
CA SER A 84 -13.28 -9.57 9.92
C SER A 84 -12.64 -10.89 10.37
N GLY A 85 -11.34 -11.08 10.13
CA GLY A 85 -10.61 -12.34 10.35
C GLY A 85 -10.66 -13.32 9.18
N GLU A 86 -11.35 -12.97 8.09
CA GLU A 86 -11.40 -13.79 6.87
C GLU A 86 -10.09 -13.72 6.07
N VAL A 87 -9.63 -14.86 5.58
CA VAL A 87 -8.49 -14.95 4.66
C VAL A 87 -8.97 -14.64 3.24
N LEU A 88 -8.40 -13.60 2.64
CA LEU A 88 -8.82 -13.13 1.33
C LEU A 88 -8.30 -14.05 0.23
N HIS A 89 -9.24 -14.55 -0.58
CA HIS A 89 -8.95 -15.29 -1.80
C HIS A 89 -9.60 -14.61 -3.01
N LEU A 90 -9.02 -14.78 -4.19
CA LEU A 90 -9.65 -14.33 -5.43
C LEU A 90 -10.70 -15.37 -5.85
N HIS A 91 -11.98 -15.03 -5.74
CA HIS A 91 -13.09 -15.96 -6.01
C HIS A 91 -13.72 -15.78 -7.37
N ASN A 92 -13.70 -14.58 -7.93
CA ASN A 92 -14.30 -14.30 -9.22
C ASN A 92 -13.50 -13.24 -9.99
N ILE A 93 -13.25 -13.51 -11.28
CA ILE A 93 -12.75 -12.53 -12.24
C ILE A 93 -13.90 -12.23 -13.19
N PRO A 94 -14.64 -11.13 -12.99
CA PRO A 94 -15.80 -10.89 -13.80
C PRO A 94 -15.39 -10.47 -15.21
N THR A 95 -16.07 -11.04 -16.19
CA THR A 95 -16.00 -10.64 -17.59
C THR A 95 -16.83 -9.36 -17.79
N PRO A 96 -16.48 -8.49 -18.76
CA PRO A 96 -17.20 -7.24 -19.02
C PRO A 96 -18.71 -7.39 -19.30
N GLU A 97 -19.16 -8.59 -19.67
CA GLU A 97 -20.56 -8.94 -19.93
C GLU A 97 -21.34 -9.27 -18.63
N ALA A 98 -20.70 -9.97 -17.68
CA ALA A 98 -21.34 -10.39 -16.42
C ALA A 98 -21.64 -9.22 -15.46
N GLU A 99 -20.84 -8.15 -15.50
CA GLU A 99 -21.14 -6.95 -14.69
C GLU A 99 -22.20 -6.04 -15.30
N GLN A 100 -22.38 -6.05 -16.62
CA GLN A 100 -23.46 -5.32 -17.27
C GLN A 100 -24.84 -5.88 -16.90
N GLU A 101 -24.93 -7.16 -16.56
CA GLU A 101 -26.15 -7.79 -16.06
C GLU A 101 -26.41 -7.46 -14.58
N LYS A 102 -25.38 -7.42 -13.73
CA LYS A 102 -25.50 -7.02 -12.32
C LYS A 102 -25.80 -5.52 -12.12
N ALA A 103 -25.39 -4.67 -13.05
CA ALA A 103 -25.63 -3.23 -13.01
C ALA A 103 -27.01 -2.78 -13.53
N LYS A 104 -27.87 -3.72 -13.98
CA LYS A 104 -29.27 -3.41 -14.29
C LYS A 104 -30.10 -3.51 -13.01
N PRO A 105 -30.90 -2.49 -12.65
CA PRO A 105 -31.86 -2.62 -11.56
C PRO A 105 -32.80 -3.80 -11.84
N ALA A 106 -33.05 -4.62 -10.82
CA ALA A 106 -34.03 -5.70 -10.91
C ALA A 106 -35.42 -5.11 -11.17
N GLU A 107 -35.89 -5.15 -12.42
CA GLU A 107 -37.29 -4.88 -12.74
C GLU A 107 -38.14 -6.07 -12.33
N THR A 108 -38.93 -5.88 -11.27
CA THR A 108 -40.06 -6.75 -10.89
C THR A 108 -41.04 -6.87 -12.07
N PRO A 109 -41.38 -8.08 -12.56
CA PRO A 109 -42.36 -8.20 -13.62
C PRO A 109 -43.78 -8.18 -13.04
N THR A 110 -44.50 -7.06 -13.20
CA THR A 110 -45.96 -7.04 -13.06
C THR A 110 -46.64 -7.52 -14.35
N PRO A 111 -47.59 -8.46 -14.29
CA PRO A 111 -48.28 -8.98 -15.48
C PRO A 111 -49.44 -8.05 -15.87
N LYS A 112 -49.61 -7.81 -17.18
CA LYS A 112 -50.88 -7.35 -17.76
C LYS A 112 -51.21 -8.15 -19.03
N PRO A 113 -52.51 -8.31 -19.32
CA PRO A 113 -53.05 -9.51 -19.98
C PRO A 113 -53.07 -9.38 -21.50
N ALA A 114 -53.15 -10.55 -22.13
CA ALA A 114 -53.25 -10.76 -23.57
C ALA A 114 -54.56 -10.23 -24.17
N GLU A 115 -54.45 -9.65 -25.37
CA GLU A 115 -55.44 -9.85 -26.44
C GLU A 115 -54.75 -9.67 -27.82
N ASN A 116 -55.12 -10.57 -28.72
CA ASN A 116 -54.64 -10.80 -30.08
C ASN A 116 -54.94 -9.62 -31.04
N ASP A 117 -54.09 -9.38 -32.04
CA ASP A 117 -54.22 -10.00 -33.38
C ASP A 117 -53.17 -9.48 -34.39
N GLN A 118 -52.50 -10.44 -35.03
CA GLN A 118 -52.15 -10.55 -36.45
C GLN A 118 -51.79 -9.28 -37.28
N GLN A 119 -50.55 -9.21 -37.80
CA GLN A 119 -50.25 -9.50 -39.21
C GLN A 119 -48.76 -9.29 -39.58
N GLU A 120 -48.16 -10.41 -40.02
CA GLU A 120 -47.28 -10.62 -41.19
C GLU A 120 -46.18 -9.61 -41.58
N LYS A 121 -44.94 -10.12 -41.57
CA LYS A 121 -43.82 -9.74 -42.46
C LYS A 121 -44.14 -10.16 -43.92
N PRO A 122 -43.57 -9.50 -44.93
CA PRO A 122 -42.39 -10.12 -45.57
C PRO A 122 -41.24 -9.16 -45.93
N GLU A 123 -40.11 -9.82 -46.17
CA GLU A 123 -38.84 -9.43 -46.80
C GLU A 123 -39.07 -8.65 -48.13
N ASP A 124 -38.14 -7.86 -48.69
CA ASP A 124 -36.81 -8.24 -49.17
C ASP A 124 -36.06 -7.03 -49.81
N SER A 125 -34.73 -7.19 -49.93
CA SER A 125 -33.77 -6.72 -50.96
C SER A 125 -33.56 -5.23 -51.38
N ALA A 126 -32.24 -4.91 -51.45
CA ALA A 126 -31.45 -4.02 -52.34
C ALA A 126 -32.17 -2.91 -53.17
N GLU A 127 -31.64 -1.70 -53.38
CA GLU A 127 -30.33 -1.35 -53.97
C GLU A 127 -30.13 0.20 -53.95
N LYS A 128 -29.05 0.68 -54.57
CA LYS A 128 -28.39 1.99 -54.48
C LYS A 128 -29.07 3.20 -55.17
N ASP A 129 -28.57 4.37 -54.76
CA ASP A 129 -28.23 5.58 -55.55
C ASP A 129 -29.14 6.83 -55.55
N ALA A 130 -28.42 7.97 -55.47
CA ALA A 130 -28.69 9.32 -55.96
C ALA A 130 -29.51 10.34 -55.12
N ALA A 131 -28.86 11.49 -54.89
CA ALA A 131 -29.40 12.78 -54.44
C ALA A 131 -29.84 13.64 -55.66
N PRO A 132 -30.22 14.93 -55.50
CA PRO A 132 -31.31 15.53 -54.70
C PRO A 132 -32.23 16.44 -55.55
N SER A 133 -33.47 16.73 -55.13
CA SER A 133 -34.21 17.91 -55.62
C SER A 133 -35.39 18.37 -54.74
N ALA A 134 -35.31 19.67 -54.41
CA ALA A 134 -36.34 20.71 -54.25
C ALA A 134 -37.65 20.48 -53.44
N GLU A 135 -37.74 21.29 -52.38
CA GLU A 135 -38.86 22.19 -51.99
C GLU A 135 -40.24 21.60 -51.61
N ASN A 136 -40.50 21.59 -50.29
CA ASN A 136 -41.76 22.02 -49.68
C ASN A 136 -41.51 22.37 -48.20
N THR A 137 -41.59 23.65 -47.82
CA THR A 137 -41.48 24.06 -46.41
C THR A 137 -42.90 24.12 -45.81
N PRO A 138 -43.21 23.38 -44.72
CA PRO A 138 -44.54 23.41 -44.11
C PRO A 138 -44.74 24.71 -43.31
N GLU A 139 -45.86 25.40 -43.56
CA GLU A 139 -46.31 26.55 -42.76
C GLU A 139 -46.52 26.15 -41.29
N PHE A 140 -45.92 26.91 -40.37
CA PHE A 140 -46.10 26.72 -38.94
C PHE A 140 -47.43 27.33 -38.49
N GLN A 141 -48.46 26.50 -38.30
CA GLN A 141 -49.74 26.89 -37.72
C GLN A 141 -49.72 26.69 -36.20
N ILE A 142 -50.05 27.74 -35.43
CA ILE A 142 -50.15 27.69 -33.96
C ILE A 142 -51.57 27.26 -33.61
N PRO A 143 -51.77 26.26 -32.71
CA PRO A 143 -53.10 25.88 -32.25
C PRO A 143 -53.89 27.05 -31.62
N GLU A 144 -55.20 27.09 -31.82
CA GLU A 144 -56.07 28.20 -31.34
C GLU A 144 -56.04 28.35 -29.80
N GLU A 145 -55.87 27.25 -29.08
CA GLU A 145 -55.67 27.23 -27.61
C GLU A 145 -54.37 27.94 -27.19
N ASP A 146 -53.27 27.75 -27.93
CA ASP A 146 -51.99 28.40 -27.63
C ASP A 146 -52.01 29.89 -28.02
N MET A 147 -52.84 30.27 -29.01
CA MET A 147 -53.03 31.67 -29.41
C MET A 147 -53.79 32.46 -28.33
N THR A 148 -54.89 31.91 -27.81
CA THR A 148 -55.65 32.53 -26.70
C THR A 148 -54.82 32.63 -25.42
N LEU A 149 -53.96 31.64 -25.14
CA LEU A 149 -53.02 31.68 -24.02
C LEU A 149 -51.99 32.82 -24.18
N LEU A 150 -51.42 33.00 -25.38
CA LEU A 150 -50.49 34.11 -25.64
C LEU A 150 -51.18 35.47 -25.50
N GLU A 151 -52.40 35.62 -26.01
CA GLU A 151 -53.18 36.86 -25.87
C GLU A 151 -53.48 37.19 -24.40
N SER A 152 -53.78 36.17 -23.58
CA SER A 152 -53.99 36.35 -22.13
C SER A 152 -52.73 36.80 -21.39
N LEU A 153 -51.54 36.35 -21.84
CA LEU A 153 -50.27 36.58 -21.15
C LEU A 153 -49.55 37.86 -21.62
N PHE A 154 -49.67 38.22 -22.88
CA PHE A 154 -48.92 39.33 -23.49
C PHE A 154 -49.80 40.47 -24.04
N GLY A 155 -51.12 40.26 -24.10
CA GLY A 155 -52.06 41.16 -24.76
C GLY A 155 -52.10 40.96 -26.29
N GLU A 156 -53.19 41.39 -26.92
CA GLU A 156 -53.42 41.17 -28.36
C GLU A 156 -52.35 41.83 -29.25
N GLU A 157 -51.89 43.04 -28.89
CA GLU A 157 -50.95 43.80 -29.72
C GLU A 157 -49.54 43.17 -29.72
N SER A 158 -49.05 42.77 -28.54
CA SER A 158 -47.75 42.10 -28.39
C SER A 158 -47.77 40.70 -28.99
N THR A 159 -48.88 39.96 -28.85
CA THR A 159 -49.03 38.62 -29.41
C THR A 159 -48.94 38.65 -30.94
N LYS A 160 -49.60 39.61 -31.60
CA LYS A 160 -49.48 39.83 -33.05
C LYS A 160 -48.04 40.13 -33.46
N LYS A 161 -47.31 40.93 -32.68
CA LYS A 161 -45.88 41.22 -32.92
C LYS A 161 -45.01 39.96 -32.77
N ILE A 162 -45.20 39.16 -31.72
CA ILE A 162 -44.43 37.91 -31.46
C ILE A 162 -44.65 36.89 -32.59
N VAL A 163 -45.89 36.69 -33.03
CA VAL A 163 -46.20 35.79 -34.15
C VAL A 163 -45.58 36.29 -35.45
N SER A 164 -45.59 37.61 -35.69
CA SER A 164 -44.92 38.21 -36.86
C SER A 164 -43.40 38.02 -36.84
N LEU A 165 -42.77 38.09 -35.67
CA LEU A 165 -41.34 37.82 -35.49
C LEU A 165 -41.02 36.36 -35.79
N ASN A 166 -41.86 35.42 -35.33
CA ASN A 166 -41.67 34.00 -35.63
C ASN A 166 -41.80 33.72 -37.14
N LYS A 167 -42.81 34.30 -37.81
CA LYS A 167 -42.97 34.17 -39.27
C LYS A 167 -41.74 34.70 -40.02
N ARG A 168 -41.22 35.87 -39.62
CA ARG A 168 -39.97 36.43 -40.19
C ARG A 168 -38.74 35.59 -39.88
N ALA A 169 -38.70 34.97 -38.70
CA ALA A 169 -37.59 34.11 -38.27
C ALA A 169 -37.55 32.79 -39.06
N VAL A 170 -38.71 32.22 -39.36
CA VAL A 170 -38.85 30.99 -40.18
C VAL A 170 -38.56 31.26 -41.66
N LEU A 171 -39.02 32.39 -42.21
CA LEU A 171 -38.78 32.77 -43.61
C LEU A 171 -37.31 33.10 -43.89
N ASN A 172 -36.57 33.61 -42.90
CA ASN A 172 -35.16 33.96 -43.03
C ASN A 172 -34.29 33.10 -42.11
N PRO A 173 -34.06 31.82 -42.42
CA PRO A 173 -33.27 30.93 -41.57
C PRO A 173 -31.81 31.39 -41.49
N LYS A 174 -31.22 31.93 -42.57
CA LYS A 174 -29.78 32.26 -42.61
C LYS A 174 -29.40 33.61 -41.97
N SER A 175 -30.35 34.45 -41.54
CA SER A 175 -30.04 35.74 -40.91
C SER A 175 -29.46 35.57 -39.49
N LYS A 176 -28.65 36.52 -39.03
CA LYS A 176 -28.19 36.49 -37.63
C LYS A 176 -29.32 36.95 -36.70
N PRO A 177 -29.39 36.44 -35.46
CA PRO A 177 -30.39 36.89 -34.48
C PRO A 177 -30.37 38.40 -34.20
N SER A 178 -29.22 39.05 -34.36
CA SER A 178 -29.02 40.50 -34.24
C SER A 178 -29.74 41.32 -35.30
N ASP A 179 -30.02 40.71 -36.46
CA ASP A 179 -30.57 41.41 -37.62
C ASP A 179 -32.11 41.39 -37.61
N LEU A 180 -32.70 40.69 -36.64
CA LEU A 180 -34.14 40.60 -36.43
C LEU A 180 -34.57 41.51 -35.27
N PRO A 181 -35.73 42.18 -35.39
CA PRO A 181 -36.17 43.14 -34.38
C PRO A 181 -36.45 42.44 -33.04
N LYS A 182 -35.94 43.02 -31.95
CA LYS A 182 -36.30 42.65 -30.59
C LYS A 182 -37.63 43.31 -30.23
N ILE A 183 -38.56 42.55 -29.67
CA ILE A 183 -39.88 43.06 -29.30
C ILE A 183 -39.93 43.24 -27.78
N PRO A 184 -39.91 44.47 -27.27
CA PRO A 184 -40.28 44.73 -25.89
C PRO A 184 -41.79 44.49 -25.74
N THR A 185 -42.20 43.75 -24.72
CA THR A 185 -43.60 43.42 -24.47
C THR A 185 -44.17 44.25 -23.32
N LEU A 186 -44.05 43.77 -22.09
CA LEU A 186 -44.64 44.35 -20.90
C LEU A 186 -43.66 44.22 -19.72
N VAL A 187 -43.81 45.12 -18.73
CA VAL A 187 -43.11 45.02 -17.45
C VAL A 187 -43.90 44.05 -16.56
N VAL A 188 -43.22 43.04 -16.03
CA VAL A 188 -43.82 41.98 -15.20
C VAL A 188 -43.07 41.89 -13.88
N ASP A 189 -43.68 42.44 -12.83
CA ASP A 189 -43.10 42.47 -11.48
C ASP A 189 -43.24 41.13 -10.74
N ASP A 190 -44.27 40.34 -11.07
CA ASP A 190 -44.51 39.03 -10.47
C ASP A 190 -43.59 37.94 -11.09
N ARG A 191 -42.79 37.31 -10.22
CA ARG A 191 -41.82 36.28 -10.57
C ARG A 191 -42.49 35.01 -11.13
N ASP A 192 -43.63 34.60 -10.59
CA ASP A 192 -44.27 33.34 -11.00
C ASP A 192 -44.97 33.49 -12.35
N LEU A 193 -45.57 34.64 -12.60
CA LEU A 193 -46.12 35.00 -13.91
C LEU A 193 -45.02 35.08 -14.97
N ARG A 194 -43.87 35.69 -14.63
CA ARG A 194 -42.70 35.76 -15.52
C ARG A 194 -42.19 34.37 -15.93
N ILE A 195 -42.09 33.43 -14.98
CA ILE A 195 -41.66 32.05 -15.27
C ILE A 195 -42.65 31.37 -16.23
N LYS A 196 -43.95 31.53 -16.01
CA LYS A 196 -44.99 30.98 -16.91
C LYS A 196 -44.89 31.55 -18.32
N MET A 197 -44.64 32.85 -18.44
CA MET A 197 -44.45 33.52 -19.74
C MET A 197 -43.22 33.01 -20.51
N HIS A 198 -42.07 32.82 -19.84
CA HIS A 198 -40.89 32.21 -20.46
C HIS A 198 -41.15 30.77 -20.92
N GLN A 199 -41.85 29.98 -20.09
CA GLN A 199 -42.21 28.61 -20.43
C GLN A 199 -43.18 28.54 -21.63
N ALA A 200 -44.18 29.43 -21.68
CA ALA A 200 -45.14 29.50 -22.78
C ALA A 200 -44.44 29.84 -24.11
N ILE A 201 -43.55 30.83 -24.15
CA ILE A 201 -42.79 31.19 -25.36
C ILE A 201 -41.91 30.02 -25.82
N ARG A 202 -41.22 29.35 -24.91
CA ARG A 202 -40.34 28.23 -25.25
C ARG A 202 -41.12 27.01 -25.78
N ARG A 203 -42.28 26.71 -25.18
CA ARG A 203 -43.16 25.60 -25.58
C ARG A 203 -43.81 25.87 -26.94
N ILE A 204 -44.48 27.01 -27.09
CA ILE A 204 -45.29 27.32 -28.27
C ILE A 204 -44.41 27.50 -29.50
N PHE A 205 -43.28 28.21 -29.38
CA PHE A 205 -42.38 28.46 -30.51
C PHE A 205 -41.24 27.45 -30.64
N LYS A 206 -41.31 26.29 -29.97
CA LYS A 206 -40.33 25.19 -30.04
C LYS A 206 -38.87 25.68 -29.91
N SER A 207 -38.62 26.60 -28.96
CA SER A 207 -37.31 27.25 -28.73
C SER A 207 -36.73 28.05 -29.92
N GLN A 208 -37.53 28.45 -30.90
CA GLN A 208 -37.09 29.34 -31.99
C GLN A 208 -37.03 30.82 -31.58
N LEU A 209 -37.79 31.19 -30.54
CA LEU A 209 -37.73 32.49 -29.90
C LEU A 209 -37.17 32.35 -28.48
N GLU A 210 -36.40 33.35 -28.07
CA GLU A 210 -35.86 33.51 -26.73
C GLU A 210 -36.53 34.72 -26.06
N SER A 211 -36.82 34.60 -24.76
CA SER A 211 -37.36 35.68 -23.94
C SER A 211 -36.35 36.00 -22.84
N GLN A 212 -36.00 37.28 -22.70
CA GLN A 212 -35.11 37.80 -21.66
C GLN A 212 -35.85 38.91 -20.89
N THR A 213 -35.59 39.05 -19.60
CA THR A 213 -36.14 40.16 -18.80
C THR A 213 -35.00 41.05 -18.36
N ASP A 214 -35.12 42.35 -18.58
CA ASP A 214 -34.13 43.33 -18.14
C ASP A 214 -34.24 43.66 -16.64
N GLY A 215 -33.30 44.46 -16.15
CA GLY A 215 -33.23 44.86 -14.74
C GLY A 215 -34.41 45.73 -14.27
N GLU A 216 -35.19 46.27 -15.19
CA GLU A 216 -36.40 47.07 -14.92
C GLU A 216 -37.68 46.22 -15.01
N GLY A 217 -37.56 44.91 -15.23
CA GLY A 217 -38.67 43.97 -15.25
C GLY A 217 -39.40 43.86 -16.59
N MET A 218 -38.93 44.53 -17.65
CA MET A 218 -39.50 44.46 -19.00
C MET A 218 -39.05 43.19 -19.71
N MET A 219 -40.02 42.43 -20.24
CA MET A 219 -39.72 41.24 -21.03
C MET A 219 -39.47 41.62 -22.50
N VAL A 220 -38.34 41.17 -23.04
CA VAL A 220 -37.92 41.37 -24.42
C VAL A 220 -37.82 40.02 -25.11
N ILE A 221 -38.49 39.88 -26.26
CA ILE A 221 -38.50 38.65 -27.05
C ILE A 221 -37.67 38.86 -28.32
N SER A 222 -36.75 37.92 -28.60
CA SER A 222 -35.88 37.94 -29.76
C SER A 222 -35.76 36.56 -30.41
N ALA A 223 -35.24 36.49 -31.64
CA ALA A 223 -34.96 35.20 -32.28
C ALA A 223 -33.83 34.45 -31.55
N ALA A 224 -33.99 33.14 -31.35
CA ALA A 224 -32.99 32.34 -30.65
C ALA A 224 -31.74 32.10 -31.52
N PRO A 225 -30.52 32.12 -30.93
CA PRO A 225 -29.27 31.94 -31.69
C PRO A 225 -29.10 30.56 -32.33
N ASN A 226 -29.75 29.52 -31.80
CA ASN A 226 -29.68 28.15 -32.31
C ASN A 226 -30.96 27.68 -33.04
N ARG A 227 -31.76 28.62 -33.57
CA ARG A 227 -33.09 28.36 -34.18
C ARG A 227 -33.13 27.38 -35.36
N ASN A 228 -32.01 27.16 -36.05
CA ASN A 228 -31.93 26.24 -37.20
C ASN A 228 -31.27 24.89 -36.88
N ASN A 229 -30.69 24.74 -35.69
CA ASN A 229 -30.12 23.47 -35.28
C ASN A 229 -31.25 22.56 -34.78
N ARG A 230 -32.07 22.05 -35.71
CA ARG A 230 -32.90 20.87 -35.46
C ARG A 230 -32.10 19.56 -35.34
N SER A 231 -30.77 19.64 -35.31
CA SER A 231 -29.85 18.54 -35.00
C SER A 231 -28.70 18.97 -34.09
N ALA A 232 -29.00 19.63 -32.96
CA ALA A 232 -28.03 19.74 -31.86
C ALA A 232 -28.05 18.52 -30.91
N GLN A 233 -28.57 17.38 -31.39
CA GLN A 233 -28.14 16.04 -31.00
C GLN A 233 -27.09 15.59 -32.03
N GLY A 234 -25.94 16.26 -32.06
CA GLY A 234 -24.94 16.09 -33.12
C GLY A 234 -23.54 16.60 -32.78
N GLY A 235 -23.27 16.91 -31.51
CA GLY A 235 -21.94 17.30 -31.03
C GLY A 235 -21.45 16.33 -29.96
N ARG A 236 -20.62 15.36 -30.36
CA ARG A 236 -19.92 14.37 -29.51
C ARG A 236 -20.83 13.37 -28.77
N ASN A 237 -21.48 12.49 -29.53
CA ASN A 237 -21.90 11.17 -29.04
C ASN A 237 -20.69 10.24 -28.83
N ASN A 238 -19.90 10.52 -27.80
CA ASN A 238 -19.22 9.46 -27.06
C ASN A 238 -19.22 9.71 -25.53
N ALA A 239 -20.04 10.65 -25.06
CA ALA A 239 -20.37 10.76 -23.66
C ALA A 239 -21.81 10.27 -23.50
N ARG A 240 -21.96 9.07 -22.93
CA ARG A 240 -23.22 8.64 -22.31
C ARG A 240 -23.77 9.83 -21.49
N PRO A 241 -25.09 10.07 -21.46
CA PRO A 241 -25.65 11.08 -20.55
C PRO A 241 -25.11 10.78 -19.16
N ARG A 242 -24.35 11.71 -18.57
CA ARG A 242 -23.95 11.61 -17.17
C ARG A 242 -25.22 11.81 -16.36
N VAL A 243 -25.98 10.73 -16.21
CA VAL A 243 -26.83 10.54 -15.04
C VAL A 243 -25.93 10.87 -13.85
N PRO A 244 -26.31 11.82 -12.97
CA PRO A 244 -25.58 12.02 -11.74
C PRO A 244 -25.45 10.67 -11.05
N VAL A 245 -24.25 10.11 -11.02
CA VAL A 245 -24.02 8.80 -10.43
C VAL A 245 -24.28 8.97 -8.94
N ASN A 246 -25.41 8.43 -8.49
CA ASN A 246 -25.72 8.38 -7.07
C ASN A 246 -24.88 7.26 -6.46
N TRP A 247 -23.69 7.62 -5.94
CA TRP A 247 -22.78 6.66 -5.33
C TRP A 247 -23.41 5.96 -4.12
N ASP A 248 -24.38 6.60 -3.46
CA ASP A 248 -25.07 6.03 -2.30
C ASP A 248 -25.99 4.87 -2.71
N GLU A 249 -26.57 4.90 -3.91
CA GLU A 249 -27.35 3.76 -4.46
C GLU A 249 -26.47 2.56 -4.81
N LEU A 250 -25.19 2.81 -5.12
CA LEU A 250 -24.22 1.76 -5.42
C LEU A 250 -23.59 1.15 -4.16
N GLY A 251 -23.77 1.74 -2.96
CA GLY A 251 -23.15 1.27 -1.70
C GLY A 251 -22.03 2.18 -1.18
N GLY A 252 -21.66 3.21 -1.94
CA GLY A 252 -20.73 4.27 -1.56
C GLY A 252 -19.73 4.63 -2.66
N PRO A 253 -18.91 5.67 -2.44
CA PRO A 253 -17.99 6.18 -3.45
C PRO A 253 -16.72 5.33 -3.59
N TYR A 254 -16.46 4.37 -2.70
CA TYR A 254 -15.24 3.57 -2.67
C TYR A 254 -15.50 2.19 -3.26
N LEU A 255 -14.80 1.85 -4.33
CA LEU A 255 -14.87 0.52 -4.93
C LEU A 255 -13.75 -0.34 -4.39
N HIS A 256 -14.10 -1.29 -3.52
CA HIS A 256 -13.25 -2.34 -3.00
C HIS A 256 -13.14 -3.47 -4.03
N PHE A 257 -11.96 -4.08 -4.13
CA PHE A 257 -11.69 -5.21 -5.01
C PHE A 257 -10.52 -6.03 -4.50
N THR A 258 -10.53 -7.32 -4.81
CA THR A 258 -9.41 -8.23 -4.56
C THR A 258 -8.37 -8.08 -5.66
N LEU A 259 -7.15 -7.73 -5.29
CA LEU A 259 -5.98 -7.66 -6.15
C LEU A 259 -5.14 -8.93 -5.97
N TYR A 260 -5.12 -9.75 -7.02
CA TYR A 260 -4.17 -10.85 -7.17
C TYR A 260 -2.98 -10.39 -8.01
N LYS A 261 -1.75 -10.68 -7.57
CA LYS A 261 -0.52 -10.36 -8.31
C LYS A 261 0.52 -11.46 -8.15
N GLU A 262 1.31 -11.66 -9.21
CA GLU A 262 2.42 -12.62 -9.23
C GLU A 262 3.72 -11.92 -9.65
N ASN A 263 4.77 -12.08 -8.84
CA ASN A 263 6.09 -11.52 -9.10
C ASN A 263 6.09 -10.00 -9.40
N LYS A 264 5.18 -9.25 -8.77
CA LYS A 264 4.97 -7.81 -8.97
C LYS A 264 4.80 -7.09 -7.64
N ASP A 265 5.23 -5.85 -7.61
CA ASP A 265 4.98 -4.94 -6.49
C ASP A 265 3.56 -4.36 -6.56
N THR A 266 2.92 -4.12 -5.41
CA THR A 266 1.55 -3.57 -5.33
C THR A 266 1.45 -2.24 -6.07
N MET A 267 2.41 -1.33 -5.87
CA MET A 267 2.42 -0.01 -6.52
C MET A 267 2.72 -0.10 -8.02
N GLU A 268 3.48 -1.10 -8.47
CA GLU A 268 3.72 -1.35 -9.90
C GLU A 268 2.39 -1.65 -10.62
N VAL A 269 1.56 -2.52 -10.02
CA VAL A 269 0.26 -2.90 -10.59
C VAL A 269 -0.72 -1.72 -10.55
N LEU A 270 -0.86 -1.04 -9.41
CA LEU A 270 -1.75 0.10 -9.26
C LEU A 270 -1.35 1.28 -10.18
N SER A 271 -0.04 1.53 -10.35
CA SER A 271 0.46 2.55 -11.28
C SER A 271 0.14 2.21 -12.73
N PHE A 272 0.21 0.93 -13.11
CA PHE A 272 -0.19 0.48 -14.44
C PHE A 272 -1.69 0.71 -14.67
N ILE A 273 -2.55 0.30 -13.73
CA ILE A 273 -4.00 0.49 -13.80
C ILE A 273 -4.34 1.98 -13.87
N SER A 274 -3.72 2.81 -13.03
CA SER A 274 -3.86 4.27 -13.01
C SER A 274 -3.58 4.89 -14.39
N ARG A 275 -2.50 4.47 -15.07
CA ARG A 275 -2.15 4.94 -16.43
C ARG A 275 -3.19 4.50 -17.47
N GLN A 276 -3.66 3.26 -17.41
CA GLN A 276 -4.68 2.75 -18.34
C GLN A 276 -6.03 3.45 -18.17
N LEU A 277 -6.43 3.72 -16.93
CA LEU A 277 -7.68 4.42 -16.62
C LEU A 277 -7.60 5.95 -16.78
N LYS A 278 -6.39 6.49 -16.94
CA LYS A 278 -6.08 7.93 -16.93
C LYS A 278 -6.55 8.61 -15.63
N ILE A 279 -6.33 7.96 -14.50
CA ILE A 279 -6.64 8.50 -13.15
C ILE A 279 -5.35 8.63 -12.33
N ASN A 280 -5.37 9.46 -11.30
CA ASN A 280 -4.23 9.61 -10.40
C ASN A 280 -4.04 8.35 -9.56
N THR A 281 -2.78 7.90 -9.36
CA THR A 281 -2.45 6.75 -8.51
C THR A 281 -2.89 6.96 -7.05
N LYS A 282 -2.99 8.23 -6.61
CA LYS A 282 -3.54 8.60 -5.28
C LYS A 282 -4.99 8.20 -5.06
N ASN A 283 -5.74 7.88 -6.13
CA ASN A 283 -7.13 7.42 -5.99
C ASN A 283 -7.21 5.95 -5.56
N PHE A 284 -6.09 5.22 -5.57
CA PHE A 284 -6.01 3.86 -5.08
C PHE A 284 -5.51 3.83 -3.64
N GLN A 285 -6.13 2.97 -2.85
CA GLN A 285 -5.89 2.75 -1.44
C GLN A 285 -5.73 1.25 -1.18
N PHE A 286 -4.94 0.87 -0.17
CA PHE A 286 -4.68 -0.51 0.22
C PHE A 286 -4.21 -0.54 1.68
N ALA A 287 -4.40 -1.68 2.36
CA ALA A 287 -4.07 -1.83 3.78
C ALA A 287 -2.58 -2.06 4.05
N GLY A 288 -1.85 -2.67 3.11
CA GLY A 288 -0.40 -2.84 3.21
C GLY A 288 0.23 -3.27 1.89
N THR A 289 1.53 -3.05 1.77
CA THR A 289 2.30 -3.60 0.64
C THR A 289 2.59 -5.08 0.87
N LYS A 290 2.66 -5.88 -0.20
CA LYS A 290 2.97 -7.32 -0.12
C LYS A 290 4.20 -7.63 -0.96
N ASP A 291 4.91 -8.70 -0.61
CA ASP A 291 6.14 -9.14 -1.29
C ASP A 291 6.04 -9.07 -2.82
N ARG A 292 7.08 -8.51 -3.45
CA ARG A 292 7.21 -8.53 -4.91
C ARG A 292 7.36 -9.97 -5.41
N ARG A 293 8.29 -10.74 -4.84
CA ARG A 293 8.58 -12.13 -5.23
C ARG A 293 7.69 -13.09 -4.45
N GLY A 294 6.49 -13.30 -5.00
CA GLY A 294 5.48 -14.20 -4.47
C GLY A 294 4.21 -14.14 -5.32
N VAL A 295 3.24 -14.97 -4.97
CA VAL A 295 1.84 -14.84 -5.40
C VAL A 295 1.08 -14.25 -4.23
N THR A 296 0.47 -13.09 -4.41
CA THR A 296 -0.16 -12.38 -3.28
C THR A 296 -1.56 -11.93 -3.62
N VAL A 297 -2.45 -12.07 -2.64
CA VAL A 297 -3.84 -11.63 -2.70
C VAL A 297 -4.06 -10.60 -1.60
N GLN A 298 -4.54 -9.41 -1.98
CA GLN A 298 -4.80 -8.33 -1.05
C GLN A 298 -6.03 -7.53 -1.45
N ARG A 299 -6.65 -6.87 -0.47
CA ARG A 299 -7.74 -5.93 -0.70
C ARG A 299 -7.17 -4.59 -1.13
N ALA A 300 -7.76 -4.01 -2.17
CA ALA A 300 -7.47 -2.67 -2.62
C ALA A 300 -8.78 -1.93 -2.89
N CYS A 301 -8.71 -0.60 -2.88
CA CYS A 301 -9.85 0.26 -3.04
C CYS A 301 -9.55 1.38 -4.04
N ALA A 302 -10.56 1.79 -4.82
CA ALA A 302 -10.48 2.92 -5.74
C ALA A 302 -11.61 3.92 -5.48
N HIS A 303 -11.27 5.20 -5.29
CA HIS A 303 -12.27 6.24 -5.07
C HIS A 303 -12.95 6.69 -6.38
N ARG A 304 -14.29 6.69 -6.37
CA ARG A 304 -15.22 7.09 -7.45
C ARG A 304 -14.96 6.37 -8.77
N LEU A 305 -14.89 5.04 -8.70
CA LEU A 305 -14.70 4.18 -9.86
C LEU A 305 -15.82 3.12 -9.95
N HIS A 306 -16.25 2.80 -11.17
CA HIS A 306 -17.19 1.71 -11.42
C HIS A 306 -16.45 0.40 -11.66
N ALA A 307 -17.01 -0.70 -11.16
CA ALA A 307 -16.48 -2.05 -11.33
C ALA A 307 -16.21 -2.38 -12.80
N GLU A 308 -17.14 -2.01 -13.71
CA GLU A 308 -17.00 -2.28 -15.14
C GLU A 308 -15.71 -1.72 -15.75
N ARG A 309 -15.20 -0.59 -15.24
CA ARG A 309 -13.97 0.02 -15.76
C ARG A 309 -12.74 -0.77 -15.35
N LEU A 310 -12.74 -1.34 -14.15
CA LEU A 310 -11.65 -2.22 -13.70
C LEU A 310 -11.75 -3.59 -14.37
N ALA A 311 -12.96 -4.16 -14.48
CA ALA A 311 -13.19 -5.43 -15.16
C ALA A 311 -12.70 -5.40 -16.62
N LYS A 312 -12.88 -4.29 -17.34
CA LYS A 312 -12.38 -4.10 -18.72
C LYS A 312 -10.86 -4.10 -18.84
N ILE A 313 -10.12 -3.83 -17.76
CA ILE A 313 -8.66 -3.79 -17.76
C ILE A 313 -8.05 -5.15 -17.46
N ASN A 314 -8.79 -6.06 -16.79
CA ASN A 314 -8.31 -7.40 -16.44
C ASN A 314 -7.57 -8.13 -17.58
N PRO A 315 -8.07 -8.16 -18.83
CA PRO A 315 -7.37 -8.84 -19.94
C PRO A 315 -6.01 -8.22 -20.31
N THR A 316 -5.77 -6.96 -19.95
CA THR A 316 -4.51 -6.25 -20.21
C THR A 316 -3.49 -6.44 -19.09
N LEU A 317 -3.92 -6.91 -17.92
CA LEU A 317 -3.06 -7.18 -16.78
C LEU A 317 -2.29 -8.48 -17.04
N ARG A 318 -0.95 -8.40 -16.99
CA ARG A 318 -0.08 -9.57 -17.04
C ARG A 318 0.35 -9.92 -15.62
N ASN A 319 0.23 -11.18 -15.23
CA ASN A 319 0.59 -11.68 -13.89
C ASN A 319 -0.13 -10.91 -12.77
N ALA A 320 -1.35 -10.45 -13.04
CA ALA A 320 -2.22 -9.82 -12.06
C ALA A 320 -3.67 -9.96 -12.52
N ALA A 321 -4.60 -10.05 -11.57
CA ALA A 321 -6.03 -10.12 -11.82
C ALA A 321 -6.78 -9.33 -10.74
N LEU A 322 -7.89 -8.70 -11.14
CA LEU A 322 -8.79 -7.99 -10.22
C LEU A 322 -10.13 -8.71 -10.18
N GLY A 323 -10.70 -8.81 -8.99
CA GLY A 323 -11.96 -9.49 -8.78
C GLY A 323 -12.71 -8.99 -7.58
N ASP A 324 -13.83 -9.66 -7.29
CA ASP A 324 -14.62 -9.47 -6.06
C ASP A 324 -14.93 -7.99 -5.77
N PHE A 325 -15.49 -7.32 -6.78
CA PHE A 325 -15.83 -5.90 -6.73
C PHE A 325 -17.01 -5.64 -5.80
N GLU A 326 -16.84 -4.69 -4.89
CA GLU A 326 -17.86 -4.26 -3.94
C GLU A 326 -17.76 -2.75 -3.68
N HIS A 327 -18.89 -2.05 -3.67
CA HIS A 327 -18.93 -0.63 -3.35
C HIS A 327 -19.19 -0.44 -1.85
N CYS A 328 -18.35 0.36 -1.20
CA CYS A 328 -18.43 0.65 0.22
C CYS A 328 -18.40 2.16 0.49
N LYS A 329 -18.81 2.53 1.70
CA LYS A 329 -18.84 3.93 2.17
C LYS A 329 -17.47 4.46 2.58
N HIS A 330 -16.59 3.57 3.04
CA HIS A 330 -15.26 3.91 3.56
C HIS A 330 -14.17 3.37 2.62
N GLY A 331 -13.03 4.05 2.59
CA GLY A 331 -11.84 3.62 1.85
C GLY A 331 -11.07 2.56 2.62
N LEU A 332 -9.80 2.37 2.24
CA LEU A 332 -8.82 1.62 3.02
C LEU A 332 -7.73 2.58 3.45
N ASP A 333 -7.32 2.46 4.70
CA ASP A 333 -6.13 3.11 5.21
C ASP A 333 -5.03 2.07 5.45
N LEU A 334 -3.78 2.53 5.46
CA LEU A 334 -2.67 1.65 5.78
C LEU A 334 -2.86 1.14 7.22
N GLY A 335 -2.66 -0.17 7.43
CA GLY A 335 -2.86 -0.82 8.72
C GLY A 335 -4.23 -1.46 8.90
N ASP A 336 -5.18 -1.27 7.97
CA ASP A 336 -6.52 -1.90 7.99
C ASP A 336 -6.50 -3.40 7.61
N LEU A 337 -5.48 -4.13 8.06
CA LEU A 337 -5.39 -5.60 7.94
C LEU A 337 -5.13 -6.21 9.32
N ASN A 338 -5.70 -7.39 9.57
CA ASN A 338 -5.45 -8.13 10.80
C ASN A 338 -4.16 -8.97 10.69
N GLY A 339 -3.75 -9.30 9.48
CA GLY A 339 -2.57 -10.13 9.26
C GLY A 339 -2.43 -10.64 7.83
N ASN A 340 -1.60 -11.67 7.67
CA ASN A 340 -1.43 -12.39 6.41
C ASN A 340 -1.32 -13.90 6.68
N GLU A 341 -2.00 -14.69 5.86
CA GLU A 341 -1.79 -16.13 5.76
C GLU A 341 -0.65 -16.40 4.77
N PHE A 342 0.33 -17.18 5.21
CA PHE A 342 1.45 -17.60 4.39
C PHE A 342 1.30 -19.07 4.05
N VAL A 343 1.45 -19.40 2.76
CA VAL A 343 1.64 -20.77 2.29
C VAL A 343 2.99 -20.83 1.57
N ILE A 344 3.97 -21.48 2.21
CA ILE A 344 5.37 -21.43 1.83
C ILE A 344 5.86 -22.84 1.52
N SER A 345 6.34 -23.05 0.30
CA SER A 345 6.99 -24.28 -0.13
C SER A 345 8.51 -24.13 -0.04
N LEU A 346 9.12 -24.86 0.88
CA LEU A 346 10.57 -24.99 0.98
C LEU A 346 11.01 -26.15 0.09
N ARG A 347 11.97 -25.91 -0.80
CA ARG A 347 12.50 -26.91 -1.74
C ARG A 347 13.88 -27.40 -1.31
N GLU A 348 14.28 -28.56 -1.82
CA GLU A 348 15.60 -29.16 -1.51
C GLU A 348 15.86 -29.19 0.00
N CYS A 349 14.87 -29.64 0.75
CA CYS A 349 14.96 -29.70 2.19
C CYS A 349 15.92 -30.81 2.60
N ASP A 350 16.89 -30.46 3.44
CA ASP A 350 17.82 -31.42 4.04
C ASP A 350 17.58 -31.43 5.55
N ILE A 351 17.19 -32.62 6.05
CA ILE A 351 16.83 -32.85 7.44
C ILE A 351 17.86 -33.80 8.04
N PRO A 352 18.50 -33.43 9.17
CA PRO A 352 19.51 -34.27 9.81
C PRO A 352 19.07 -35.73 10.01
N GLY A 353 19.82 -36.64 9.39
CA GLY A 353 19.60 -38.08 9.50
C GLY A 353 18.35 -38.61 8.79
N VAL A 354 17.86 -37.90 7.77
CA VAL A 354 16.94 -38.44 6.76
C VAL A 354 17.77 -38.90 5.56
N ASP A 355 17.61 -40.15 5.16
CA ASP A 355 18.20 -40.69 3.93
C ASP A 355 17.09 -41.32 3.08
N PHE A 356 17.20 -41.17 1.76
CA PHE A 356 16.21 -41.67 0.79
C PHE A 356 16.32 -43.18 0.53
N SER A 357 17.24 -43.87 1.23
CA SER A 357 17.31 -45.34 1.24
C SER A 357 15.99 -46.00 1.63
N ASP A 358 15.22 -45.38 2.54
CA ASP A 358 13.83 -45.77 2.87
C ASP A 358 12.92 -44.53 2.81
N ARG A 359 12.11 -44.47 1.74
CA ARG A 359 11.22 -43.34 1.45
C ARG A 359 10.16 -43.12 2.51
N GLU A 360 9.57 -44.19 3.07
CA GLU A 360 8.50 -44.05 4.06
C GLU A 360 9.06 -43.59 5.41
N ALA A 361 10.18 -44.16 5.83
CA ALA A 361 10.87 -43.73 7.04
C ALA A 361 11.38 -42.29 6.94
N ALA A 362 11.89 -41.88 5.77
CA ALA A 362 12.32 -40.52 5.49
C ALA A 362 11.19 -39.51 5.67
N ILE A 363 10.02 -39.78 5.09
CA ILE A 363 8.84 -38.91 5.20
C ILE A 363 8.33 -38.87 6.64
N ALA A 364 8.29 -40.00 7.34
CA ALA A 364 7.83 -40.07 8.72
C ALA A 364 8.72 -39.23 9.65
N LYS A 365 10.05 -39.37 9.54
CA LYS A 365 11.00 -38.58 10.32
C LYS A 365 10.95 -37.09 9.98
N ALA A 366 10.83 -36.76 8.69
CA ALA A 366 10.66 -35.37 8.25
C ALA A 366 9.41 -34.73 8.87
N LYS A 367 8.29 -35.46 8.88
CA LYS A 367 7.04 -34.99 9.49
C LYS A 367 7.18 -34.78 11.00
N ASP A 368 7.94 -35.62 11.68
CA ASP A 368 8.16 -35.49 13.12
C ASP A 368 9.00 -34.25 13.48
N VAL A 369 10.12 -34.04 12.78
CA VAL A 369 11.01 -32.87 12.98
C VAL A 369 10.26 -31.57 12.66
N VAL A 370 9.61 -31.50 11.49
CA VAL A 370 8.86 -30.30 11.07
C VAL A 370 7.66 -30.05 11.98
N GLY A 371 6.93 -31.12 12.33
CA GLY A 371 5.77 -31.03 13.21
C GLY A 371 6.15 -30.55 14.61
N THR A 372 7.26 -31.03 15.17
CA THR A 372 7.79 -30.57 16.46
C THR A 372 8.22 -29.11 16.39
N ALA A 373 8.96 -28.71 15.34
CA ALA A 373 9.39 -27.33 15.16
C ALA A 373 8.19 -26.38 15.03
N LEU A 374 7.14 -26.77 14.30
CA LEU A 374 5.94 -25.95 14.11
C LEU A 374 5.09 -25.85 15.39
N ARG A 375 4.97 -26.93 16.18
CA ARG A 375 4.35 -26.88 17.51
C ARG A 375 5.10 -25.93 18.44
N ASN A 376 6.43 -26.04 18.49
CA ASN A 376 7.27 -25.16 19.30
C ASN A 376 7.13 -23.69 18.87
N LEU A 377 7.07 -23.42 17.56
CA LEU A 377 6.82 -22.09 17.02
C LEU A 377 5.47 -21.52 17.49
N ARG A 378 4.43 -22.36 17.57
CA ARG A 378 3.09 -21.94 18.03
C ARG A 378 3.02 -21.70 19.54
N GLU A 379 3.61 -22.61 20.33
CA GLU A 379 3.50 -22.60 21.79
C GLU A 379 4.46 -21.60 22.44
N ARG A 380 5.73 -21.61 22.01
CA ARG A 380 6.79 -20.76 22.57
C ARG A 380 6.93 -19.44 21.80
N GLY A 381 6.48 -19.40 20.54
CA GLY A 381 6.60 -18.23 19.68
C GLY A 381 7.97 -18.06 19.04
N TYR A 382 8.19 -16.87 18.49
CA TYR A 382 9.44 -16.44 17.88
C TYR A 382 9.68 -14.96 18.15
N PHE A 383 10.94 -14.53 18.07
CA PHE A 383 11.30 -13.12 18.23
C PHE A 383 10.73 -12.27 17.11
N ASN A 384 10.16 -11.13 17.47
CA ASN A 384 9.60 -10.18 16.54
C ASN A 384 10.65 -9.22 15.93
N TYR A 385 11.82 -9.77 15.55
CA TYR A 385 12.90 -9.01 14.93
C TYR A 385 12.46 -8.29 13.66
N PHE A 386 13.07 -7.14 13.41
CA PHE A 386 13.06 -6.54 12.08
C PHE A 386 13.99 -7.33 11.19
N GLY A 387 13.46 -7.91 10.12
CA GLY A 387 14.24 -8.71 9.17
C GLY A 387 15.23 -7.86 8.35
N LEU A 388 16.15 -8.53 7.66
CA LEU A 388 17.17 -7.89 6.80
C LEU A 388 16.56 -6.96 5.73
N GLN A 389 15.30 -7.19 5.32
CA GLN A 389 14.60 -6.32 4.38
C GLN A 389 14.51 -4.87 4.87
N ARG A 390 14.34 -4.65 6.19
CA ARG A 390 14.22 -3.32 6.80
C ARG A 390 15.52 -2.51 6.71
N PHE A 391 16.65 -3.20 6.72
CA PHE A 391 18.01 -2.61 6.65
C PHE A 391 18.51 -2.42 5.22
N GLY A 392 17.72 -2.82 4.21
CA GLY A 392 18.05 -2.73 2.80
C GLY A 392 18.97 -3.87 2.32
N THR A 393 19.04 -4.04 1.00
CA THR A 393 19.82 -5.11 0.35
C THR A 393 21.18 -4.63 -0.17
N PHE A 394 21.47 -3.34 -0.08
CA PHE A 394 22.68 -2.74 -0.61
C PHE A 394 23.86 -2.88 0.35
N ALA A 395 25.06 -2.61 -0.16
CA ALA A 395 26.29 -2.62 0.65
C ALA A 395 26.22 -1.65 1.83
N THR A 396 25.52 -0.52 1.66
CA THR A 396 25.26 0.44 2.72
C THR A 396 23.88 0.21 3.30
N ARG A 397 23.82 -0.05 4.60
CA ARG A 397 22.57 -0.33 5.29
C ARG A 397 21.79 0.95 5.57
N THR A 398 20.46 0.86 5.55
CA THR A 398 19.56 2.03 5.72
C THR A 398 19.67 2.67 7.10
N ASP A 399 19.96 1.89 8.14
CA ASP A 399 20.17 2.37 9.50
C ASP A 399 21.43 3.25 9.62
N THR A 400 22.49 2.95 8.87
CA THR A 400 23.73 3.77 8.89
C THR A 400 23.47 5.18 8.37
N VAL A 401 22.56 5.32 7.39
CA VAL A 401 22.08 6.63 6.91
C VAL A 401 21.26 7.31 8.00
N GLY A 402 20.37 6.57 8.67
CA GLY A 402 19.53 7.05 9.77
C GLY A 402 20.33 7.60 10.95
N VAL A 403 21.39 6.89 11.36
CA VAL A 403 22.31 7.34 12.43
C VAL A 403 22.92 8.69 12.08
N LYS A 404 23.47 8.83 10.86
CA LYS A 404 24.10 10.09 10.42
C LYS A 404 23.10 11.25 10.34
N MET A 405 21.87 10.97 9.89
CA MET A 405 20.77 11.94 9.92
C MET A 405 20.44 12.42 11.34
N LEU A 406 20.44 11.49 12.32
CA LEU A 406 20.19 11.81 13.73
C LEU A 406 21.35 12.52 14.42
N GLN A 407 22.59 12.25 14.02
CA GLN A 407 23.78 12.96 14.50
C GLN A 407 23.88 14.39 13.95
N GLY A 408 23.13 14.72 12.90
CA GLY A 408 23.24 15.99 12.18
C GLY A 408 24.40 16.02 11.17
N ASP A 409 25.03 14.87 10.88
CA ASP A 409 26.01 14.72 9.80
C ASP A 409 25.29 14.55 8.46
N PHE A 410 24.74 15.65 7.94
CA PHE A 410 24.00 15.65 6.68
C PHE A 410 24.87 15.28 5.49
N LYS A 411 26.15 15.67 5.51
CA LYS A 411 27.11 15.33 4.46
C LYS A 411 27.34 13.82 4.45
N GLY A 412 27.67 13.23 5.59
CA GLY A 412 27.89 11.80 5.69
C GLY A 412 26.64 10.98 5.35
N ALA A 413 25.44 11.50 5.61
CA ALA A 413 24.18 10.86 5.19
C ALA A 413 24.00 10.88 3.67
N CYS A 414 24.25 12.00 2.99
CA CYS A 414 24.26 12.06 1.52
C CYS A 414 25.32 11.13 0.93
N ASP A 415 26.53 11.13 1.49
CA ASP A 415 27.63 10.27 1.03
C ASP A 415 27.27 8.78 1.22
N ALA A 416 26.59 8.42 2.32
CA ALA A 416 26.11 7.05 2.54
C ALA A 416 25.02 6.63 1.54
N ILE A 417 24.09 7.52 1.19
CA ILE A 417 23.09 7.26 0.14
C ILE A 417 23.76 7.04 -1.22
N LEU A 418 24.80 7.82 -1.51
CA LEU A 418 25.57 7.74 -2.75
C LEU A 418 26.69 6.67 -2.72
N GLN A 419 26.80 5.88 -1.66
CA GLN A 419 27.83 4.85 -1.62
C GLN A 419 27.51 3.69 -2.59
N TYR A 420 28.55 3.13 -3.20
CA TYR A 420 28.47 1.94 -4.05
C TYR A 420 29.60 0.96 -3.74
N SER A 421 29.41 -0.31 -4.07
CA SER A 421 30.44 -1.34 -3.90
C SER A 421 31.49 -1.24 -5.02
N PRO A 422 32.80 -1.24 -4.71
CA PRO A 422 33.85 -1.27 -5.72
C PRO A 422 33.72 -2.47 -6.68
N HIS A 423 33.23 -3.60 -6.18
CA HIS A 423 32.97 -4.79 -6.99
C HIS A 423 31.86 -4.56 -8.03
N ALA A 424 30.82 -3.80 -7.68
CA ALA A 424 29.74 -3.46 -8.61
C ALA A 424 30.22 -2.49 -9.72
N LEU A 425 31.13 -1.56 -9.39
CA LEU A 425 31.73 -0.66 -10.37
C LEU A 425 32.66 -1.42 -11.34
N ALA A 426 33.53 -2.30 -10.82
CA ALA A 426 34.38 -3.15 -11.65
C ALA A 426 33.54 -3.99 -12.62
N ALA A 427 32.47 -4.61 -12.11
CA ALA A 427 31.55 -5.40 -12.91
C ALA A 427 30.75 -4.58 -13.95
N ALA A 428 30.58 -3.27 -13.74
CA ALA A 428 29.98 -2.36 -14.71
C ALA A 428 30.98 -1.96 -15.81
N GLN A 429 32.23 -1.69 -15.44
CA GLN A 429 33.31 -1.31 -16.36
C GLN A 429 33.73 -2.47 -17.28
N GLU A 430 33.68 -3.70 -16.78
CA GLU A 430 33.95 -4.92 -17.55
C GLU A 430 32.82 -5.28 -18.56
N GLY A 431 31.64 -4.67 -18.44
CA GLY A 431 30.52 -4.90 -19.34
C GLY A 431 30.04 -6.36 -19.38
N GLU A 432 29.82 -6.89 -20.60
CA GLU A 432 29.37 -8.27 -20.84
C GLU A 432 30.41 -9.34 -20.48
N ASN A 433 31.68 -8.96 -20.28
CA ASN A 433 32.76 -9.88 -19.90
C ASN A 433 32.81 -10.16 -18.40
N SER A 434 32.01 -9.47 -17.58
CA SER A 434 32.06 -9.63 -16.14
C SER A 434 31.40 -10.94 -15.69
N THR A 435 32.15 -11.75 -14.94
CA THR A 435 31.66 -12.98 -14.31
C THR A 435 30.98 -12.73 -12.95
N ALA A 436 30.94 -11.47 -12.50
CA ALA A 436 30.37 -11.09 -11.22
C ALA A 436 28.84 -11.22 -11.21
N MET A 437 28.32 -11.91 -10.19
CA MET A 437 26.88 -12.05 -9.88
C MET A 437 26.30 -10.74 -9.31
N VAL A 438 26.29 -9.66 -10.09
CA VAL A 438 25.72 -8.36 -9.71
C VAL A 438 24.60 -8.00 -10.67
N SER A 439 23.49 -7.52 -10.13
CA SER A 439 22.32 -7.09 -10.91
C SER A 439 22.69 -5.95 -11.89
N SER A 440 22.09 -5.96 -13.07
CA SER A 440 22.26 -4.90 -14.09
C SER A 440 21.93 -3.51 -13.52
N ASP A 441 20.88 -3.43 -12.69
CA ASP A 441 20.49 -2.17 -12.05
C ASP A 441 21.54 -1.65 -11.06
N ASP A 442 22.25 -2.55 -10.36
CA ASP A 442 23.27 -2.19 -9.38
C ASP A 442 24.57 -1.77 -10.09
N LYS A 443 24.90 -2.40 -11.22
CA LYS A 443 25.98 -1.95 -12.12
C LYS A 443 25.71 -0.54 -12.63
N ALA A 444 24.50 -0.29 -13.15
CA ALA A 444 24.10 1.02 -13.67
C ALA A 444 24.08 2.10 -12.58
N ARG A 445 23.64 1.75 -11.36
CA ARG A 445 23.69 2.63 -10.18
C ARG A 445 25.14 2.99 -9.82
N ALA A 446 26.03 2.00 -9.72
CA ALA A 446 27.43 2.23 -9.39
C ALA A 446 28.13 3.13 -10.44
N GLU A 447 27.89 2.89 -11.73
CA GLU A 447 28.39 3.73 -12.82
C GLU A 447 27.87 5.17 -12.70
N ALA A 448 26.57 5.35 -12.49
CA ALA A 448 25.95 6.66 -12.34
C ALA A 448 26.55 7.46 -11.18
N ILE A 449 26.71 6.83 -10.01
CA ILE A 449 27.27 7.51 -8.85
C ILE A 449 28.76 7.83 -9.07
N HIS A 450 29.53 6.90 -9.63
CA HIS A 450 30.94 7.16 -9.95
C HIS A 450 31.10 8.34 -10.93
N ILE A 451 30.24 8.44 -11.94
CA ILE A 451 30.21 9.60 -12.86
C ILE A 451 29.91 10.88 -12.08
N PHE A 452 28.94 10.86 -11.17
CA PHE A 452 28.61 12.03 -10.37
C PHE A 452 29.77 12.47 -9.47
N GLU A 453 30.42 11.54 -8.77
CA GLU A 453 31.55 11.83 -7.88
C GLU A 453 32.78 12.36 -8.63
N THR A 454 33.07 11.82 -9.81
CA THR A 454 34.26 12.20 -10.60
C THR A 454 34.05 13.47 -11.43
N THR A 455 32.86 13.67 -12.00
CA THR A 455 32.60 14.76 -12.95
C THR A 455 31.77 15.91 -12.37
N GLY A 456 31.10 15.69 -11.24
CA GLY A 456 30.13 16.64 -10.66
C GLY A 456 28.89 16.87 -11.53
N ASN A 457 28.72 16.15 -12.65
CA ASN A 457 27.64 16.38 -13.60
C ASN A 457 26.46 15.44 -13.37
N ALA A 458 25.41 15.96 -12.72
CA ALA A 458 24.22 15.16 -12.43
C ALA A 458 23.47 14.71 -13.70
N ASN A 459 23.47 15.46 -14.80
CA ASN A 459 22.70 15.07 -15.98
C ASN A 459 23.24 13.77 -16.60
N LYS A 460 24.57 13.64 -16.72
CA LYS A 460 25.21 12.42 -17.22
C LYS A 460 24.99 11.23 -16.29
N ALA A 461 25.04 11.44 -14.98
CA ALA A 461 24.76 10.41 -13.99
C ALA A 461 23.29 9.93 -14.07
N LEU A 462 22.34 10.87 -14.18
CA LEU A 462 20.90 10.57 -14.21
C LEU A 462 20.45 9.86 -15.49
N GLU A 463 21.18 9.98 -16.60
CA GLU A 463 20.92 9.19 -17.82
C GLU A 463 21.18 7.70 -17.62
N LYS A 464 22.17 7.36 -16.78
CA LYS A 464 22.55 5.98 -16.44
C LYS A 464 21.76 5.41 -15.26
N LEU A 465 21.28 6.27 -14.35
CA LEU A 465 20.62 5.85 -13.13
C LEU A 465 19.21 5.29 -13.40
N PRO A 466 18.90 4.04 -12.99
CA PRO A 466 17.54 3.50 -13.10
C PRO A 466 16.51 4.32 -12.31
N ARG A 467 15.29 4.46 -12.86
CA ARG A 467 14.22 5.31 -12.30
C ARG A 467 13.75 4.92 -10.88
N LYS A 468 14.05 3.71 -10.43
CA LYS A 468 13.69 3.22 -9.09
C LYS A 468 14.51 3.87 -7.97
N PHE A 469 15.70 4.41 -8.28
CA PHE A 469 16.62 5.03 -7.32
C PHE A 469 16.28 6.52 -7.08
N ALA A 470 15.10 6.75 -6.50
CA ALA A 470 14.56 8.08 -6.30
C ALA A 470 15.40 8.93 -5.34
N ALA A 471 15.94 8.35 -4.26
CA ALA A 471 16.78 9.06 -3.30
C ALA A 471 18.05 9.59 -3.97
N GLU A 472 18.82 8.72 -4.64
CA GLU A 472 20.06 9.04 -5.33
C GLU A 472 19.81 10.10 -6.41
N SER A 473 18.77 9.91 -7.23
CA SER A 473 18.44 10.85 -8.29
C SER A 473 18.13 12.27 -7.77
N THR A 474 17.52 12.35 -6.59
CA THR A 474 17.10 13.61 -5.97
C THR A 474 18.29 14.31 -5.32
N VAL A 475 19.12 13.55 -4.60
CA VAL A 475 20.36 14.04 -3.99
C VAL A 475 21.32 14.57 -5.06
N MET A 476 21.58 13.80 -6.13
CA MET A 476 22.45 14.24 -7.24
C MET A 476 21.94 15.53 -7.88
N ARG A 477 20.62 15.62 -8.12
CA ARG A 477 20.01 16.80 -8.75
C ARG A 477 20.13 18.05 -7.88
N GLN A 478 19.92 17.92 -6.57
CA GLN A 478 19.99 19.06 -5.66
C GLN A 478 21.43 19.51 -5.44
N LEU A 479 22.36 18.57 -5.22
CA LEU A 479 23.78 18.86 -5.03
C LEU A 479 24.44 19.46 -6.28
N SER A 480 23.95 19.12 -7.48
CA SER A 480 24.39 19.76 -8.73
C SER A 480 23.91 21.21 -8.90
N ARG A 481 22.83 21.62 -8.20
CA ARG A 481 22.31 22.99 -8.24
C ARG A 481 22.92 23.85 -7.15
N ALA A 482 23.03 23.31 -5.94
CA ALA A 482 23.55 23.97 -4.76
C ALA A 482 24.66 23.10 -4.14
N GLN A 483 25.90 23.41 -4.49
CA GLN A 483 27.06 22.73 -3.95
C GLN A 483 27.13 22.99 -2.43
N ASN A 484 27.25 21.93 -1.64
CA ASN A 484 27.27 21.93 -0.16
C ASN A 484 25.91 22.11 0.56
N ASP A 485 24.78 22.16 -0.15
CA ASP A 485 23.45 22.13 0.48
C ASP A 485 22.98 20.68 0.74
N TYR A 486 23.63 20.02 1.70
CA TYR A 486 23.33 18.63 2.05
C TYR A 486 21.97 18.47 2.74
N LEU A 487 21.57 19.43 3.58
CA LEU A 487 20.27 19.40 4.24
C LEU A 487 19.14 19.57 3.22
N GLY A 488 19.26 20.51 2.28
CA GLY A 488 18.29 20.67 1.19
C GLY A 488 18.23 19.44 0.27
N ALA A 489 19.37 18.79 0.02
CA ALA A 489 19.43 17.54 -0.74
C ALA A 489 18.66 16.40 -0.06
N LEU A 490 18.84 16.25 1.26
CA LEU A 490 18.06 15.30 2.04
C LEU A 490 16.59 15.71 2.10
N GLN A 491 16.26 17.00 2.21
CA GLN A 491 14.87 17.48 2.28
C GLN A 491 14.07 17.28 0.99
N ALA A 492 14.74 17.28 -0.15
CA ALA A 492 14.11 17.04 -1.44
C ALA A 492 13.63 15.58 -1.61
N ILE A 493 14.22 14.62 -0.87
CA ILE A 493 13.80 13.22 -0.90
C ILE A 493 12.35 13.11 -0.38
N PRO A 494 11.47 12.30 -1.00
CA PRO A 494 10.11 12.09 -0.50
C PRO A 494 10.07 11.70 0.98
N ARG A 495 9.16 12.30 1.75
CA ARG A 495 9.05 12.13 3.22
C ARG A 495 9.14 10.67 3.68
N ASN A 496 8.35 9.78 3.08
CA ASN A 496 8.30 8.37 3.51
C ASN A 496 9.65 7.66 3.35
N LEU A 497 10.38 7.96 2.27
CA LEU A 497 11.72 7.39 2.04
C LEU A 497 12.77 7.96 3.01
N ARG A 498 12.61 9.22 3.43
CA ARG A 498 13.47 9.82 4.47
C ARG A 498 13.24 9.17 5.83
N LEU A 499 11.98 9.01 6.21
CA LEU A 499 11.60 8.38 7.48
C LEU A 499 12.07 6.93 7.56
N MET A 500 12.07 6.19 6.44
CA MET A 500 12.60 4.83 6.36
C MET A 500 14.00 4.69 6.95
N TYR A 501 14.92 5.62 6.67
CA TYR A 501 16.29 5.57 7.21
C TYR A 501 16.32 5.71 8.74
N VAL A 502 15.56 6.65 9.26
CA VAL A 502 15.54 6.94 10.70
C VAL A 502 14.81 5.83 11.47
N HIS A 503 13.75 5.26 10.89
CA HIS A 503 13.06 4.11 11.44
C HIS A 503 13.92 2.83 11.38
N ALA A 504 14.77 2.66 10.36
CA ALA A 504 15.73 1.56 10.33
C ALA A 504 16.72 1.63 11.50
N TYR A 505 17.12 2.83 11.93
CA TYR A 505 17.91 2.98 13.16
C TYR A 505 17.12 2.56 14.42
N GLN A 506 15.84 2.95 14.54
CA GLN A 506 15.01 2.45 15.65
C GLN A 506 14.90 0.93 15.66
N SER A 507 14.74 0.33 14.47
CA SER A 507 14.72 -1.13 14.28
C SER A 507 16.04 -1.78 14.72
N LEU A 508 17.18 -1.15 14.44
CA LEU A 508 18.50 -1.63 14.88
C LEU A 508 18.58 -1.69 16.41
N VAL A 509 18.28 -0.59 17.08
CA VAL A 509 18.35 -0.51 18.54
C VAL A 509 17.39 -1.52 19.16
N TRP A 510 16.18 -1.66 18.60
CA TRP A 510 15.19 -2.62 19.06
C TRP A 510 15.67 -4.07 18.93
N ASN A 511 16.29 -4.46 17.81
CA ASN A 511 16.81 -5.82 17.63
C ASN A 511 17.86 -6.17 18.70
N PHE A 512 18.85 -5.30 18.93
CA PHE A 512 19.83 -5.56 20.00
C PHE A 512 19.19 -5.56 21.40
N ALA A 513 18.19 -4.70 21.65
CA ALA A 513 17.46 -4.69 22.91
C ALA A 513 16.69 -6.00 23.16
N ALA A 514 16.11 -6.60 22.12
CA ALA A 514 15.38 -7.87 22.23
C ALA A 514 16.31 -9.03 22.62
N GLY A 515 17.48 -9.13 22.00
CA GLY A 515 18.50 -10.12 22.36
C GLY A 515 18.99 -9.94 23.80
N GLU A 516 19.32 -8.71 24.20
CA GLU A 516 19.79 -8.44 25.57
C GLU A 516 18.70 -8.71 26.62
N ARG A 517 17.44 -8.35 26.33
CA ARG A 517 16.29 -8.63 27.21
C ARG A 517 16.12 -10.12 27.43
N TRP A 518 16.29 -10.93 26.38
CA TRP A 518 16.24 -12.38 26.47
C TRP A 518 17.42 -12.94 27.28
N ARG A 519 18.63 -12.46 27.03
CA ARG A 519 19.84 -12.85 27.76
C ARG A 519 19.72 -12.60 29.27
N LEU A 520 19.11 -11.47 29.66
CA LEU A 520 19.01 -11.06 31.06
C LEU A 520 17.90 -11.78 31.85
N TYR A 521 16.72 -12.01 31.26
CA TYR A 521 15.58 -12.54 32.00
C TYR A 521 14.84 -13.71 31.33
N GLY A 522 15.24 -14.11 30.12
CA GLY A 522 14.64 -15.21 29.37
C GLY A 522 13.15 -15.01 29.08
N ASP A 523 12.40 -16.10 29.23
CA ASP A 523 10.95 -16.23 28.98
C ASP A 523 10.07 -15.66 30.09
N LYS A 524 10.66 -15.22 31.20
CA LYS A 524 9.92 -14.70 32.35
C LYS A 524 9.55 -13.24 32.17
N VAL A 525 8.34 -12.89 32.60
CA VAL A 525 7.91 -11.50 32.79
C VAL A 525 8.51 -10.99 34.09
N VAL A 526 9.15 -9.81 34.05
CA VAL A 526 9.84 -9.23 35.21
C VAL A 526 9.35 -7.83 35.52
N GLU A 527 9.63 -7.37 36.75
CA GLU A 527 9.39 -5.98 37.15
C GLU A 527 10.06 -5.01 36.17
N GLY A 528 9.34 -3.94 35.83
CA GLY A 528 9.81 -2.91 34.92
C GLY A 528 9.65 -3.24 33.43
N ASP A 529 9.24 -4.46 33.05
CA ASP A 529 8.81 -4.76 31.68
C ASP A 529 7.64 -3.87 31.27
N LEU A 530 7.59 -3.49 30.01
CA LEU A 530 6.53 -2.63 29.49
C LEU A 530 5.39 -3.47 28.89
N VAL A 531 4.15 -3.04 29.12
CA VAL A 531 2.95 -3.58 28.47
C VAL A 531 2.11 -2.44 27.91
N LEU A 532 1.34 -2.70 26.85
CA LEU A 532 0.46 -1.71 26.23
C LEU A 532 -0.82 -1.53 27.05
N VAL A 533 -1.17 -0.28 27.36
CA VAL A 533 -2.34 0.04 28.20
C VAL A 533 -3.66 -0.31 27.49
N HIS A 534 -3.76 -0.02 26.19
CA HIS A 534 -5.02 -0.20 25.43
C HIS A 534 -5.30 -1.66 25.01
N GLU A 535 -4.28 -2.51 24.83
CA GLU A 535 -4.51 -3.94 24.55
C GLU A 535 -4.96 -4.73 25.78
N HIS A 536 -4.83 -4.13 26.97
CA HIS A 536 -5.18 -4.75 28.24
C HIS A 536 -6.29 -4.00 28.96
N SER A 537 -7.04 -3.12 28.26
CA SER A 537 -8.24 -2.45 28.78
C SER A 537 -9.37 -3.41 29.17
N ASP A 538 -9.27 -4.69 28.77
CA ASP A 538 -10.19 -5.75 29.18
C ASP A 538 -9.66 -6.52 30.42
N LYS A 539 -8.36 -6.38 30.75
CA LYS A 539 -7.70 -6.97 31.93
C LYS A 539 -7.56 -5.96 33.08
N ASP A 540 -7.59 -4.66 32.76
CA ASP A 540 -7.72 -3.52 33.67
C ASP A 540 -9.16 -2.96 33.48
N ASP A 541 -9.90 -2.62 34.55
CA ASP A 541 -11.36 -2.30 34.57
C ASP A 541 -11.85 -1.09 33.71
N ALA A 542 -11.12 -0.65 32.68
CA ALA A 542 -11.46 0.53 31.88
C ALA A 542 -11.32 0.26 30.37
N GLY A 543 -12.43 -0.18 29.76
CA GLY A 543 -12.54 -0.42 28.32
C GLY A 543 -12.47 0.87 27.47
N ALA A 544 -11.62 0.86 26.44
CA ALA A 544 -11.69 1.82 25.33
C ALA A 544 -11.03 1.25 24.07
N ALA A 545 -11.74 1.34 22.93
CA ALA A 545 -11.34 0.80 21.63
C ALA A 545 -10.18 1.60 20.97
N ALA A 546 -9.31 0.88 20.26
CA ALA A 546 -8.18 1.44 19.51
C ALA A 546 -8.63 2.18 18.23
N ALA A 547 -8.01 3.34 17.94
CA ALA A 547 -8.21 4.10 16.72
C ALA A 547 -6.86 4.49 16.06
N ALA A 548 -6.91 4.65 14.73
CA ALA A 548 -5.80 4.64 13.78
C ALA A 548 -4.77 5.79 13.89
N GLY A 549 -3.49 5.44 13.99
CA GLY A 549 -2.36 6.33 13.67
C GLY A 549 -1.89 6.14 12.22
N GLU A 550 -1.13 7.08 11.65
CA GLU A 550 -0.47 6.87 10.34
C GLU A 550 0.43 5.64 10.46
N VAL A 551 0.32 4.63 9.59
CA VAL A 551 1.27 3.50 9.61
C VAL A 551 2.29 3.60 8.47
N ASP A 552 3.46 3.01 8.64
CA ASP A 552 4.53 2.97 7.65
C ASP A 552 4.29 1.87 6.60
N ALA A 553 5.21 1.75 5.64
CA ALA A 553 5.12 0.77 4.56
C ALA A 553 5.18 -0.70 5.03
N ASP A 554 5.66 -0.94 6.25
CA ASP A 554 5.76 -2.24 6.90
C ASP A 554 4.59 -2.51 7.88
N GLY A 555 3.63 -1.57 7.99
CA GLY A 555 2.45 -1.66 8.84
C GLY A 555 2.65 -1.15 10.27
N GLU A 556 3.79 -0.54 10.59
CA GLU A 556 4.06 0.01 11.93
C GLU A 556 3.36 1.35 12.13
N VAL A 557 2.72 1.58 13.28
CA VAL A 557 2.10 2.86 13.60
C VAL A 557 3.17 3.95 13.77
N ILE A 558 3.30 4.83 12.78
CA ILE A 558 4.00 6.12 12.85
C ILE A 558 3.13 7.12 13.62
N ILE A 559 3.45 7.32 14.90
CA ILE A 559 2.88 8.43 15.66
C ILE A 559 3.58 9.72 15.21
N THR A 560 2.87 10.62 14.52
CA THR A 560 3.44 11.89 14.08
C THR A 560 3.34 12.97 15.16
N PRO A 561 4.34 13.89 15.27
CA PRO A 561 4.16 15.12 16.01
C PRO A 561 3.13 16.00 15.30
N GLN A 562 1.93 16.11 15.86
CA GLN A 562 0.99 17.14 15.44
C GLN A 562 1.62 18.51 15.65
N ALA A 563 1.41 19.39 14.66
CA ALA A 563 1.87 20.76 14.70
C ALA A 563 1.02 21.55 15.71
N GLY A 564 1.44 21.55 16.98
CA GLY A 564 0.84 22.35 18.04
C GLY A 564 1.10 21.72 19.40
N ASP A 565 2.06 22.27 20.13
CA ASP A 565 2.09 22.17 21.59
C ASP A 565 0.74 22.67 22.12
N SER A 566 -0.18 21.75 22.36
CA SER A 566 -1.33 21.98 23.21
C SER A 566 -1.48 20.73 24.04
N ALA A 567 -1.42 20.91 25.35
CA ALA A 567 -1.67 19.91 26.38
C ALA A 567 -3.16 19.50 26.42
N TYR A 568 -3.77 19.28 25.25
CA TYR A 568 -5.06 18.62 25.11
C TYR A 568 -4.80 17.21 24.59
N VAL A 569 -5.09 16.26 25.47
CA VAL A 569 -5.11 14.82 25.29
C VAL A 569 -5.64 14.47 23.91
N SER A 570 -4.76 14.06 22.98
CA SER A 570 -5.20 13.22 21.87
C SER A 570 -5.20 11.78 22.39
N GLU A 571 -6.39 11.21 22.44
CA GLU A 571 -6.69 9.84 22.87
C GLU A 571 -6.20 8.79 21.85
N GLY A 572 -5.06 9.03 21.19
CA GLY A 572 -4.55 8.22 20.07
C GLY A 572 -3.07 7.83 20.20
N ILE A 573 -2.43 8.05 21.34
CA ILE A 573 -1.03 7.64 21.58
C ILE A 573 -1.05 6.27 22.26
N THR A 574 -0.51 5.24 21.60
CA THR A 574 -0.31 3.92 22.21
C THR A 574 0.67 4.06 23.39
N ARG A 575 0.14 4.18 24.61
CA ARG A 575 0.95 4.31 25.82
C ARG A 575 1.30 2.93 26.37
N ALA A 576 2.56 2.77 26.76
CA ALA A 576 3.01 1.64 27.54
C ALA A 576 3.10 2.02 29.03
N ARG A 577 3.00 1.03 29.91
CA ARG A 577 3.28 1.19 31.34
C ARG A 577 4.26 0.12 31.79
N ALA A 578 5.10 0.46 32.77
CA ALA A 578 5.97 -0.51 33.42
C ALA A 578 5.17 -1.36 34.42
N LEU A 579 5.41 -2.67 34.40
CA LEU A 579 4.85 -3.63 35.34
C LEU A 579 5.46 -3.46 36.73
N THR A 580 4.62 -3.53 37.75
CA THR A 580 5.05 -3.68 39.14
C THR A 580 5.48 -5.13 39.44
N ALA A 581 6.26 -5.34 40.51
CA ALA A 581 6.67 -6.69 40.93
C ALA A 581 5.48 -7.62 41.20
N GLU A 582 4.39 -7.09 41.76
CA GLU A 582 3.17 -7.83 42.07
C GLU A 582 2.44 -8.28 40.79
N GLU A 583 2.31 -7.38 39.81
CA GLU A 583 1.68 -7.70 38.52
C GLU A 583 2.51 -8.70 37.70
N ALA A 584 3.83 -8.55 37.70
CA ALA A 584 4.73 -9.51 37.03
C ALA A 584 4.60 -10.91 37.65
N ALA A 585 4.46 -11.01 38.97
CA ALA A 585 4.26 -12.28 39.68
C ALA A 585 2.82 -12.82 39.59
N SER A 586 1.84 -12.01 39.18
CA SER A 586 0.41 -12.37 39.19
C SER A 586 0.03 -13.43 38.14
N GLY A 587 0.87 -13.67 37.13
CA GLY A 587 0.58 -14.58 36.02
C GLY A 587 -0.48 -14.06 35.02
N LYS A 588 -0.98 -12.82 35.19
CA LYS A 588 -1.94 -12.18 34.26
C LYS A 588 -1.32 -11.77 32.92
N TYR A 589 -0.01 -11.53 32.93
CA TYR A 589 0.79 -11.13 31.78
C TYR A 589 1.68 -12.29 31.34
N SER A 590 1.80 -12.44 30.02
CA SER A 590 2.66 -13.41 29.38
C SER A 590 3.81 -12.72 28.66
N ILE A 591 4.82 -13.49 28.25
CA ILE A 591 5.93 -12.96 27.43
C ILE A 591 5.46 -12.35 26.09
N PHE A 592 4.28 -12.73 25.61
CA PHE A 592 3.65 -12.18 24.40
C PHE A 592 3.03 -10.80 24.60
N ASP A 593 2.81 -10.39 25.86
CA ASP A 593 2.28 -9.08 26.23
C ASP A 593 3.41 -8.04 26.43
N VAL A 594 4.65 -8.51 26.61
CA VAL A 594 5.82 -7.66 26.84
C VAL A 594 6.21 -6.92 25.56
N VAL A 595 6.34 -5.60 25.67
CA VAL A 595 6.83 -4.73 24.61
C VAL A 595 8.19 -4.11 24.96
N LEU A 596 8.98 -3.83 23.93
CA LEU A 596 10.22 -3.08 24.02
C LEU A 596 10.11 -1.76 23.25
N THR A 597 10.87 -0.78 23.71
CA THR A 597 10.84 0.60 23.23
C THR A 597 11.64 0.75 21.95
N GLN A 598 11.03 1.38 20.95
CA GLN A 598 11.73 1.96 19.81
C GLN A 598 12.11 3.40 20.18
N PRO A 599 13.41 3.77 20.18
CA PRO A 599 13.87 5.05 20.72
C PRO A 599 13.18 6.26 20.09
N GLY A 600 12.79 7.22 20.92
CA GLY A 600 12.15 8.47 20.50
C GLY A 600 12.01 9.44 21.68
N TYR A 601 11.47 10.63 21.43
CA TYR A 601 11.34 11.66 22.46
C TYR A 601 10.07 11.56 23.31
N ASP A 602 9.12 10.71 22.92
CA ASP A 602 7.81 10.52 23.58
C ASP A 602 7.55 9.02 23.87
N VAL A 603 8.52 8.39 24.53
CA VAL A 603 8.45 6.98 24.95
C VAL A 603 9.00 6.78 26.35
N LEU A 604 8.52 5.72 26.99
CA LEU A 604 9.04 5.20 28.24
C LEU A 604 10.03 4.08 27.93
N TYR A 605 11.12 4.03 28.69
CA TYR A 605 12.05 2.91 28.67
C TYR A 605 11.71 1.95 29.83
N PRO A 606 11.97 0.64 29.69
CA PRO A 606 11.67 -0.32 30.75
C PRO A 606 12.40 0.03 32.04
N ALA A 607 11.68 0.05 33.18
CA ALA A 607 12.19 0.46 34.48
C ALA A 607 13.06 -0.63 35.16
N ASN A 608 13.91 -1.28 34.37
CA ASN A 608 14.81 -2.36 34.79
C ASN A 608 16.19 -2.16 34.14
N LYS A 609 17.07 -3.18 34.21
CA LYS A 609 18.43 -3.11 33.64
C LYS A 609 18.46 -2.78 32.13
N MET A 610 17.35 -2.93 31.41
CA MET A 610 17.27 -2.55 30.00
C MET A 610 17.46 -1.04 29.79
N THR A 611 17.05 -0.18 30.73
CA THR A 611 17.31 1.27 30.61
C THR A 611 18.80 1.57 30.49
N ASP A 612 19.64 0.86 31.24
CA ASP A 612 21.08 1.03 31.17
C ASP A 612 21.65 0.49 29.86
N PHE A 613 21.09 -0.61 29.35
CA PHE A 613 21.42 -1.12 28.01
C PHE A 613 21.16 -0.06 26.92
N TYR A 614 19.98 0.59 26.90
CA TYR A 614 19.68 1.63 25.91
C TYR A 614 20.69 2.78 25.97
N LYS A 615 21.05 3.25 27.18
CA LYS A 615 22.06 4.30 27.37
C LYS A 615 23.44 3.87 26.85
N GLN A 616 23.87 2.66 27.19
CA GLN A 616 25.19 2.15 26.80
C GLN A 616 25.27 1.87 25.30
N PHE A 617 24.27 1.19 24.73
CA PHE A 617 24.25 0.85 23.32
C PHE A 617 24.16 2.09 22.44
N MET A 618 23.18 2.98 22.69
CA MET A 618 23.02 4.21 21.89
C MET A 618 24.19 5.18 22.09
N GLY A 619 24.77 5.24 23.28
CA GLY A 619 25.97 6.04 23.57
C GLY A 619 27.27 5.45 22.98
N SER A 620 27.27 4.19 22.57
CA SER A 620 28.43 3.55 21.94
C SER A 620 28.66 4.04 20.50
N ALA A 621 29.85 3.75 19.96
CA ALA A 621 30.15 4.02 18.55
C ALA A 621 29.19 3.28 17.59
N GLN A 622 28.76 2.07 17.97
CA GLN A 622 27.82 1.26 17.18
C GLN A 622 26.40 1.85 17.19
N GLY A 623 25.96 2.42 18.31
CA GLY A 623 24.68 3.12 18.43
C GLY A 623 24.70 4.58 17.98
N GLY A 624 25.86 5.09 17.54
CA GLY A 624 25.99 6.44 16.99
C GLY A 624 26.14 7.55 18.02
N GLY A 625 26.46 7.26 19.28
CA GLY A 625 26.70 8.29 20.30
C GLY A 625 25.49 9.16 20.61
N LEU A 626 24.29 8.59 20.54
CA LEU A 626 23.01 9.26 20.76
C LEU A 626 22.53 9.04 22.20
N ASP A 627 21.86 10.04 22.77
CA ASP A 627 21.22 9.91 24.09
C ASP A 627 19.76 9.43 23.92
N PRO A 628 19.36 8.29 24.53
CA PRO A 628 17.97 7.82 24.49
C PRO A 628 16.94 8.80 25.06
N PHE A 629 17.32 9.69 25.97
CA PHE A 629 16.42 10.66 26.61
C PHE A 629 16.41 12.04 25.91
N ASP A 630 17.35 12.27 24.99
CA ASP A 630 17.37 13.45 24.12
C ASP A 630 17.38 13.03 22.64
N MET A 631 16.19 12.70 22.15
CA MET A 631 15.96 12.28 20.76
C MET A 631 15.35 13.39 19.89
N ARG A 632 15.16 14.61 20.42
CA ARG A 632 14.70 15.77 19.63
C ARG A 632 15.85 16.30 18.79
N ARG A 633 15.57 16.65 17.54
CA ARG A 633 16.57 17.17 16.59
C ARG A 633 16.14 18.52 16.06
N LYS A 634 17.12 19.36 15.72
CA LYS A 634 16.86 20.68 15.08
C LYS A 634 16.08 20.51 13.79
N TRP A 635 16.37 19.44 13.04
CA TRP A 635 15.56 19.04 11.91
C TRP A 635 14.34 18.24 12.39
N ARG A 636 13.19 18.92 12.48
CA ARG A 636 11.94 18.35 13.01
C ARG A 636 11.49 17.08 12.30
N GLU A 637 11.73 16.95 11.00
CA GLU A 637 11.23 15.81 10.21
C GLU A 637 11.94 14.48 10.54
N VAL A 638 13.13 14.53 11.16
CA VAL A 638 13.83 13.33 11.65
C VAL A 638 13.69 13.15 13.16
N SER A 639 12.94 14.03 13.83
CA SER A 639 12.63 13.86 15.25
C SER A 639 11.52 12.83 15.41
N LEU A 640 11.89 11.68 15.99
CA LEU A 640 11.00 10.53 16.16
C LEU A 640 10.32 10.58 17.53
N THR A 641 9.00 10.45 17.55
CA THR A 641 8.19 10.22 18.75
C THR A 641 8.64 8.96 19.49
N GLY A 642 8.91 7.90 18.74
CA GLY A 642 9.16 6.57 19.28
C GLY A 642 7.86 5.75 19.32
N SER A 643 8.00 4.46 19.55
CA SER A 643 6.89 3.50 19.53
C SER A 643 7.24 2.28 20.38
N TYR A 644 6.30 1.35 20.53
CA TYR A 644 6.48 0.12 21.28
C TYR A 644 6.20 -1.07 20.38
N ARG A 645 7.00 -2.12 20.51
CA ARG A 645 6.86 -3.35 19.72
C ARG A 645 6.98 -4.58 20.61
N LYS A 646 6.07 -5.54 20.40
CA LYS A 646 6.04 -6.83 21.13
C LYS A 646 7.35 -7.59 20.95
N LEU A 647 7.88 -8.14 22.04
CA LEU A 647 9.12 -8.91 22.05
C LEU A 647 8.98 -10.21 21.26
N LEU A 648 7.96 -11.00 21.60
CA LEU A 648 7.64 -12.28 20.96
C LEU A 648 6.29 -12.23 20.26
N ASN A 649 6.19 -12.95 19.15
CA ASN A 649 4.93 -13.23 18.47
C ASN A 649 4.71 -14.74 18.37
N ARG A 650 3.47 -15.13 18.08
CA ARG A 650 3.09 -16.51 17.83
C ARG A 650 2.19 -16.63 16.59
N PRO A 651 2.23 -17.80 15.93
CA PRO A 651 1.21 -18.37 15.06
C PRO A 651 -0.19 -17.78 15.11
N GLY A 652 -0.98 -17.79 14.04
CA GLY A 652 -2.43 -17.99 14.18
C GLY A 652 -2.75 -19.41 14.72
N PRO A 653 -4.00 -19.67 15.13
CA PRO A 653 -4.44 -21.03 15.48
C PRO A 653 -4.41 -21.99 14.28
N ASP A 654 -4.62 -21.46 13.07
CA ASP A 654 -4.62 -22.24 11.85
C ASP A 654 -3.19 -22.37 11.30
N PHE A 655 -2.62 -23.55 11.50
CA PHE A 655 -1.34 -23.93 10.90
C PHE A 655 -1.38 -25.38 10.42
N SER A 656 -0.68 -25.67 9.33
CA SER A 656 -0.52 -27.03 8.80
C SER A 656 0.82 -27.17 8.11
N PHE A 657 1.25 -28.42 7.93
CA PHE A 657 2.45 -28.72 7.16
C PHE A 657 2.25 -30.01 6.38
N ASP A 658 2.86 -30.06 5.19
CA ASP A 658 2.89 -31.24 4.34
C ASP A 658 4.31 -31.48 3.84
N VAL A 659 4.65 -32.76 3.66
CA VAL A 659 5.98 -33.19 3.22
C VAL A 659 5.81 -33.95 1.91
N HIS A 660 6.49 -33.48 0.87
CA HIS A 660 6.44 -34.02 -0.48
C HIS A 660 7.82 -34.53 -0.91
N VAL A 661 7.84 -35.65 -1.61
CA VAL A 661 9.04 -36.13 -2.31
C VAL A 661 8.82 -35.86 -3.79
N TYR A 662 9.77 -35.16 -4.40
CA TYR A 662 9.68 -34.73 -5.78
C TYR A 662 11.02 -34.94 -6.49
N SER A 663 10.98 -34.99 -7.82
CA SER A 663 12.18 -35.15 -8.65
C SER A 663 12.32 -34.03 -9.68
N GLN A 664 11.21 -33.40 -10.09
CA GLN A 664 11.19 -32.29 -11.04
C GLN A 664 11.19 -30.94 -10.34
N ASP A 665 12.18 -30.10 -10.63
CA ASP A 665 12.32 -28.78 -10.02
C ASP A 665 11.14 -27.82 -10.31
N ASP A 666 10.43 -28.04 -11.41
CA ASP A 666 9.27 -27.26 -11.85
C ASP A 666 7.93 -27.80 -11.33
N GLU A 667 7.92 -28.89 -10.57
CA GLU A 667 6.70 -29.44 -9.97
C GLU A 667 6.07 -28.43 -9.01
N GLN A 668 4.76 -28.21 -9.10
CA GLN A 668 4.04 -27.26 -8.26
C GLN A 668 3.24 -27.97 -7.18
N PHE A 669 3.49 -27.63 -5.91
CA PHE A 669 2.86 -28.30 -4.76
C PHE A 669 1.52 -27.68 -4.35
N VAL A 670 1.36 -26.37 -4.58
CA VAL A 670 0.18 -25.61 -4.16
C VAL A 670 -0.39 -24.87 -5.36
N GLN A 671 -1.70 -25.04 -5.58
CA GLN A 671 -2.42 -24.33 -6.64
C GLN A 671 -2.70 -22.89 -6.23
N THR A 672 -2.46 -21.96 -7.16
CA THR A 672 -2.79 -20.55 -6.97
C THR A 672 -4.28 -20.29 -7.16
N ASP A 673 -4.79 -19.17 -6.64
CA ASP A 673 -6.20 -18.81 -6.82
C ASP A 673 -6.55 -18.61 -8.31
N LEU A 674 -5.64 -18.03 -9.10
CA LEU A 674 -5.83 -17.87 -10.53
C LEU A 674 -5.92 -19.22 -11.25
N GLU A 675 -5.07 -20.18 -10.90
CA GLU A 675 -5.14 -21.55 -11.42
C GLU A 675 -6.43 -22.25 -11.03
N LYS A 676 -6.90 -22.11 -9.78
CA LYS A 676 -8.18 -22.69 -9.34
C LYS A 676 -9.36 -22.12 -10.15
N LEU A 677 -9.32 -20.82 -10.47
CA LEU A 677 -10.36 -20.17 -11.29
C LEU A 677 -10.29 -20.55 -12.76
N GLN A 678 -9.09 -20.74 -13.31
CA GLN A 678 -8.89 -21.21 -14.68
C GLN A 678 -9.23 -22.69 -14.81
N GLY A 679 -8.80 -23.54 -13.86
CA GLY A 679 -9.11 -24.96 -13.78
C GLY A 679 -10.60 -25.26 -13.67
N LYS A 680 -11.38 -24.43 -12.94
CA LYS A 680 -12.85 -24.48 -12.96
C LYS A 680 -13.48 -24.22 -14.34
N LYS A 681 -12.76 -23.57 -15.27
CA LYS A 681 -13.18 -23.43 -16.69
C LYS A 681 -12.67 -24.57 -17.58
N THR A 682 -11.73 -25.39 -17.11
CA THR A 682 -11.01 -26.40 -17.90
C THR A 682 -11.24 -27.84 -17.40
N GLU A 683 -12.25 -28.08 -16.55
CA GLU A 683 -12.71 -29.45 -16.20
C GLU A 683 -13.33 -30.22 -17.39
N THR A 684 -13.25 -29.71 -18.62
CA THR A 684 -13.67 -30.45 -19.81
C THR A 684 -12.52 -31.02 -20.65
N GLU A 685 -11.25 -30.64 -20.46
CA GLU A 685 -10.17 -31.22 -21.29
C GLU A 685 -8.81 -31.34 -20.58
N ALA A 686 -8.28 -32.57 -20.65
CA ALA A 686 -6.87 -32.99 -20.50
C ALA A 686 -6.34 -33.35 -19.10
N SER A 687 -6.55 -34.62 -18.73
CA SER A 687 -5.58 -35.42 -17.97
C SER A 687 -4.37 -35.74 -18.85
N GLY A 688 -3.34 -34.90 -18.77
CA GLY A 688 -2.01 -35.17 -19.36
C GLY A 688 -1.07 -35.76 -18.32
N GLU A 689 -0.94 -37.09 -18.30
CA GLU A 689 0.13 -37.78 -17.58
C GLU A 689 1.48 -37.39 -18.18
N ALA A 690 2.34 -36.72 -17.41
CA ALA A 690 3.73 -36.49 -17.76
C ALA A 690 4.57 -37.70 -17.36
N THR A 691 5.31 -38.25 -18.33
CA THR A 691 6.24 -39.37 -18.15
C THR A 691 7.43 -38.99 -17.26
N PRO A 692 7.81 -39.82 -16.27
CA PRO A 692 8.97 -39.52 -15.41
C PRO A 692 10.28 -39.74 -16.17
N SER A 693 11.13 -38.71 -16.21
CA SER A 693 12.50 -38.80 -16.69
C SER A 693 13.36 -39.58 -15.69
N SER A 694 13.93 -40.70 -16.12
CA SER A 694 14.57 -41.75 -15.31
C SER A 694 15.97 -41.45 -14.75
N ASN A 695 16.33 -40.18 -14.47
CA ASN A 695 17.66 -39.80 -13.97
C ASN A 695 17.66 -38.65 -12.94
N ALA A 696 16.51 -38.29 -12.37
CA ALA A 696 16.42 -37.19 -11.41
C ALA A 696 16.59 -37.69 -9.96
N GLN A 697 17.53 -37.10 -9.23
CA GLN A 697 17.72 -37.35 -7.79
C GLN A 697 16.45 -36.94 -7.03
N GLU A 698 15.93 -37.82 -6.18
CA GLU A 698 14.78 -37.51 -5.32
C GLU A 698 15.17 -36.42 -4.31
N LYS A 699 14.26 -35.46 -4.13
CA LYS A 699 14.41 -34.29 -3.26
C LYS A 699 13.19 -34.18 -2.35
N LEU A 700 13.38 -33.56 -1.18
CA LEU A 700 12.30 -33.29 -0.24
C LEU A 700 11.81 -31.85 -0.39
N ALA A 701 10.49 -31.65 -0.36
CA ALA A 701 9.85 -30.35 -0.21
C ALA A 701 8.94 -30.35 1.01
N ILE A 702 8.88 -29.21 1.68
CA ILE A 702 8.02 -28.99 2.85
C ILE A 702 7.10 -27.82 2.53
N VAL A 703 5.79 -28.04 2.57
CA VAL A 703 4.79 -26.98 2.45
C VAL A 703 4.35 -26.60 3.85
N LEU A 704 4.51 -25.33 4.21
CA LEU A 704 4.13 -24.77 5.49
C LEU A 704 2.97 -23.80 5.29
N LYS A 705 1.94 -23.92 6.12
CA LYS A 705 0.83 -22.97 6.20
C LYS A 705 0.72 -22.42 7.60
N PHE A 706 0.72 -21.09 7.75
CA PHE A 706 0.48 -20.42 9.02
C PHE A 706 0.06 -18.96 8.81
N GLN A 707 -0.66 -18.40 9.78
CA GLN A 707 -1.09 -17.01 9.78
C GLN A 707 -0.21 -16.17 10.70
N LEU A 708 0.13 -14.95 10.30
CA LEU A 708 0.86 -13.97 11.11
C LEU A 708 0.04 -12.67 11.20
N GLY A 709 0.19 -11.94 12.29
CA GLY A 709 -0.43 -10.62 12.47
C GLY A 709 0.15 -9.55 11.55
N SER A 710 -0.39 -8.33 11.61
CA SER A 710 0.19 -7.17 10.94
C SER A 710 1.63 -6.90 11.44
N SER A 711 2.47 -6.43 10.52
CA SER A 711 3.86 -6.01 10.80
C SER A 711 4.77 -7.12 11.36
N GLN A 712 4.45 -8.38 11.03
CA GLN A 712 5.23 -9.56 11.35
C GLN A 712 5.94 -10.13 10.12
N TYR A 713 7.22 -10.49 10.27
CA TYR A 713 8.05 -11.00 9.18
C TYR A 713 8.02 -12.53 9.13
N ALA A 714 7.48 -13.10 8.04
CA ALA A 714 7.48 -14.55 7.82
C ALA A 714 8.90 -15.16 7.79
N THR A 715 9.89 -14.38 7.36
CA THR A 715 11.30 -14.80 7.40
C THR A 715 11.80 -15.03 8.82
N MET A 716 11.32 -14.29 9.82
CA MET A 716 11.71 -14.48 11.22
C MET A 716 11.06 -15.74 11.82
N ALA A 717 9.81 -16.01 11.46
CA ALA A 717 9.15 -17.27 11.83
C ALA A 717 9.85 -18.48 11.20
N LEU A 718 10.22 -18.40 9.91
CA LEU A 718 10.99 -19.44 9.22
C LEU A 718 12.40 -19.59 9.80
N ARG A 719 13.05 -18.49 10.20
CA ARG A 719 14.35 -18.50 10.87
C ARG A 719 14.26 -19.30 12.16
N GLU A 720 13.26 -19.05 13.02
CA GLU A 720 13.07 -19.81 14.26
C GLU A 720 12.84 -21.30 14.00
N LEU A 721 12.01 -21.61 13.00
CA LEU A 721 11.63 -22.97 12.64
C LEU A 721 12.80 -23.78 12.06
N SER A 722 13.65 -23.13 11.24
CA SER A 722 14.78 -23.77 10.54
C SER A 722 16.14 -23.59 11.23
N LYS A 723 16.22 -22.81 12.30
CA LYS A 723 17.49 -22.35 12.91
C LYS A 723 18.39 -21.58 11.97
N GLY A 724 17.79 -20.71 11.14
CA GLY A 724 18.54 -19.90 10.17
C GLY A 724 19.12 -20.69 8.99
N LYS A 725 18.81 -21.98 8.88
CA LYS A 725 19.32 -22.84 7.80
C LYS A 725 18.54 -22.68 6.49
N VAL A 726 17.35 -22.07 6.52
CA VAL A 726 16.59 -21.77 5.30
C VAL A 726 17.22 -20.59 4.57
N LYS A 727 17.58 -20.79 3.29
CA LYS A 727 18.21 -19.77 2.45
C LYS A 727 17.26 -19.28 1.37
N ALA A 728 17.29 -17.97 1.10
CA ALA A 728 16.56 -17.42 -0.03
C ALA A 728 17.26 -17.80 -1.34
N TYR A 729 16.50 -18.27 -2.33
CA TYR A 729 17.05 -18.60 -3.64
C TYR A 729 17.55 -17.34 -4.34
N GLN A 730 18.85 -17.28 -4.59
CA GLN A 730 19.47 -16.27 -5.44
C GLN A 730 19.56 -16.83 -6.87
N PRO A 731 18.81 -16.29 -7.84
CA PRO A 731 18.90 -16.76 -9.22
C PRO A 731 20.29 -16.42 -9.78
N ASP A 732 20.97 -17.40 -10.37
CA ASP A 732 22.27 -17.23 -11.06
C ASP A 732 22.21 -16.32 -12.31
N PHE A 733 21.04 -15.74 -12.61
CA PHE A 733 20.76 -15.06 -13.87
C PHE A 733 21.12 -13.57 -13.85
N GLY A 734 22.43 -13.32 -13.97
CA GLY A 734 22.99 -12.20 -14.73
C GLY A 734 23.07 -12.49 -16.24
N LYS A 735 22.26 -13.41 -16.78
CA LYS A 735 22.19 -13.70 -18.22
C LYS A 735 20.79 -13.39 -18.75
N GLY A 736 20.66 -12.19 -19.30
CA GLY A 736 19.74 -11.83 -20.38
C GLY A 736 18.23 -11.91 -20.09
N ARG A 737 17.61 -10.75 -19.88
CA ARG A 737 16.38 -10.38 -20.57
C ARG A 737 16.24 -8.87 -20.68
#